data_AF-A0A4S2KAU9-F1
#
_entry.id   AF-A0A4S2KAU9-F1
#
_cell.length_a   1.000
_cell.length_b   1.000
_cell.length_c   1.000
_cell.angle_alpha   90.00
_cell.angle_beta   90.00
_cell.angle_gamma   90.00
#
_symmetry.space_group_name_H-M   'P 1'
#
loop_
_entity.id
_entity.type
_entity.pdbx_description
1 polymer ?
#
loop_
_entity_poly.entity_id
_entity_poly.type
_entity_poly.pdbx_seq_one_letter_code
_entity_poly.pdbx_strand_id
1 'polypeptide(L)'
;MAGFDAGYIYEYPSPEITETVGEEPVKSTIIYDADDTELRSCLFYKGRKYLFLGMEHGQIRVCRWKPENYTDLSDYWILPMHDNYNGHIPKMILSHDQRILFTCGHDGNLFSYEINDDAPLEEIEFEKTKGTLSLPYASIEDIEEIDYASLEEMIQQAEYDRIATAAKQRKHQTLEILLKLSEEYSKILESVTDDEVQHYEEEQREEDKVETEEEIEVAKTKPIADFLKSVNYEDVDSSLGIQLNQMLHKKLDKLERDRLDIVAENVNLNLFLLTLRQEYIILKEYETMENVLHDQVNRRSEEVAAMRQKIQTATDKVDIKTKEITKLRNQIKNIFSEYMSRMSDNKFRNFLCRILRKKYKEAKEDDETTTTTTETDSDETDSVDNGESEFIYLDENVCPPGCDKTLYNLAFLMRENRYAYEHEIRDAQRAMEILHKEIQIHMKKLKVVESSLKKNEDDLKMFMVLHTKCLKKQRKLNDVDVTVLMKLHQLQYFEESQIPFKVHDCVVFDKKKLSKLYARIQELHEETLELQVKHKYVKLTQHLYILYIFITDIKENYAEELVIFNKLIREHTQKLSFLTLLVEERSKLQKLSKQRIMSDEEMLQLEEKYKSDIIKLESILENQMRQKYLFRNDIKNLRLKTKSQHPAQFKEIISSDKGRKICYFIMFSVISHFCVFK
;
A
#
# COMPACT_ATOMS: atom_id res chain seq x y z
N MET A 1 -1.57 -40.45 16.17
CA MET A 1 -1.55 -41.75 16.85
C MET A 1 -0.92 -42.72 15.87
N ALA A 2 0.26 -43.25 16.20
CA ALA A 2 1.16 -43.94 15.27
C ALA A 2 1.79 -45.17 15.94
N GLY A 3 2.13 -46.21 15.19
CA GLY A 3 2.74 -47.44 15.71
C GLY A 3 1.75 -48.45 16.34
N PHE A 4 2.17 -49.14 17.41
CA PHE A 4 1.42 -50.25 18.06
C PHE A 4 0.02 -49.84 18.59
N ASP A 5 -0.21 -48.53 18.75
CA ASP A 5 -1.45 -47.93 19.23
C ASP A 5 -2.27 -47.26 18.11
N ALA A 6 -1.99 -47.60 16.84
CA ALA A 6 -2.77 -47.14 15.69
C ALA A 6 -4.22 -47.67 15.76
N GLY A 7 -5.20 -46.86 15.35
CA GLY A 7 -6.63 -47.22 15.39
C GLY A 7 -7.34 -47.05 16.75
N TYR A 8 -6.65 -46.62 17.82
CA TYR A 8 -7.26 -46.30 19.12
C TYR A 8 -7.48 -44.79 19.30
N ILE A 9 -8.36 -44.41 20.22
CA ILE A 9 -8.50 -43.04 20.78
C ILE A 9 -8.35 -43.16 22.29
N TYR A 10 -7.46 -42.33 22.85
CA TYR A 10 -7.25 -42.24 24.30
C TYR A 10 -7.82 -40.95 24.86
N GLU A 11 -8.55 -41.07 25.95
CA GLU A 11 -9.10 -39.94 26.69
C GLU A 11 -8.25 -39.67 27.92
N TYR A 12 -7.76 -38.44 28.06
CA TYR A 12 -7.02 -37.98 29.23
C TYR A 12 -7.83 -36.92 29.98
N PRO A 13 -7.69 -36.83 31.32
CA PRO A 13 -8.34 -35.77 32.07
C PRO A 13 -7.70 -34.42 31.70
N SER A 14 -8.52 -33.37 31.56
CA SER A 14 -8.01 -32.04 31.22
C SER A 14 -7.02 -31.55 32.29
N PRO A 15 -5.86 -30.97 31.91
CA PRO A 15 -4.87 -30.44 32.85
C PRO A 15 -5.41 -29.29 33.73
N GLU A 16 -6.59 -28.73 33.40
CA GLU A 16 -7.24 -27.68 34.19
C GLU A 16 -7.83 -28.17 35.53
N ILE A 17 -7.98 -29.49 35.74
CA ILE A 17 -8.64 -30.06 36.92
C ILE A 17 -7.63 -30.72 37.89
N THR A 18 -6.46 -31.12 37.41
CA THR A 18 -5.40 -31.75 38.22
C THR A 18 -4.02 -31.33 37.73
N GLU A 19 -3.18 -30.80 38.63
CA GLU A 19 -1.80 -30.32 38.35
C GLU A 19 -0.81 -31.41 37.90
N THR A 20 -1.27 -32.67 37.84
CA THR A 20 -0.52 -33.78 37.25
C THR A 20 -1.36 -34.38 36.13
N VAL A 21 -0.85 -34.34 34.90
CA VAL A 21 -1.39 -35.16 33.81
C VAL A 21 -1.10 -36.60 34.21
N GLY A 22 -2.13 -37.37 34.55
CA GLY A 22 -1.96 -38.79 34.84
C GLY A 22 -1.29 -39.48 33.65
N GLU A 23 -0.26 -40.29 33.91
CA GLU A 23 0.49 -41.01 32.88
C GLU A 23 -0.39 -42.01 32.10
N GLU A 24 -1.53 -42.42 32.68
CA GLU A 24 -2.46 -43.39 32.09
C GLU A 24 -3.76 -42.75 31.55
N PRO A 25 -4.27 -43.22 30.40
CA PRO A 25 -5.53 -42.75 29.83
C PRO A 25 -6.73 -43.24 30.64
N VAL A 26 -7.74 -42.39 30.79
CA VAL A 26 -9.00 -42.70 31.49
C VAL A 26 -9.82 -43.75 30.74
N LYS A 27 -9.76 -43.70 29.40
CA LYS A 27 -10.49 -44.61 28.53
C LYS A 27 -9.73 -44.77 27.22
N SER A 28 -9.68 -46.01 26.72
CA SER A 28 -9.26 -46.33 25.36
C SER A 28 -10.47 -46.86 24.58
N THR A 29 -10.68 -46.32 23.38
CA THR A 29 -11.76 -46.73 22.48
C THR A 29 -11.16 -47.07 21.12
N ILE A 30 -11.53 -48.22 20.55
CA ILE A 30 -11.14 -48.59 19.19
C ILE A 30 -12.03 -47.90 18.17
N ILE A 31 -11.44 -47.39 17.09
CA ILE A 31 -12.21 -46.80 16.00
C ILE A 31 -12.64 -47.91 15.05
N TYR A 32 -13.95 -48.11 14.95
CA TYR A 32 -14.57 -49.10 14.07
C TYR A 32 -14.04 -48.98 12.62
N ASP A 33 -13.60 -50.09 12.01
CA ASP A 33 -13.01 -50.16 10.66
C ASP A 33 -11.75 -49.29 10.42
N ALA A 34 -10.99 -48.96 11.46
CA ALA A 34 -9.69 -48.29 11.35
C ALA A 34 -8.59 -48.97 12.17
N ASP A 35 -8.72 -50.28 12.37
CA ASP A 35 -7.73 -51.11 13.05
C ASP A 35 -6.37 -50.95 12.36
N ASP A 36 -5.32 -50.76 13.15
CA ASP A 36 -3.93 -50.54 12.70
C ASP A 36 -3.72 -49.35 11.73
N THR A 37 -4.68 -48.42 11.62
CA THR A 37 -4.53 -47.24 10.75
C THR A 37 -4.14 -46.01 11.56
N GLU A 38 -3.05 -45.33 11.17
CA GLU A 38 -2.61 -44.14 11.89
C GLU A 38 -3.51 -42.93 11.62
N LEU A 39 -3.84 -42.22 12.70
CA LEU A 39 -4.53 -40.92 12.64
C LEU A 39 -3.53 -39.79 12.82
N ARG A 40 -3.45 -38.91 11.82
CA ARG A 40 -2.49 -37.80 11.80
C ARG A 40 -3.10 -36.44 12.14
N SER A 41 -4.36 -36.22 11.79
CA SER A 41 -5.05 -34.96 12.07
C SER A 41 -6.51 -35.17 12.45
N CYS A 42 -7.05 -34.27 13.28
CA CYS A 42 -8.45 -34.26 13.68
C CYS A 42 -9.01 -32.83 13.71
N LEU A 43 -10.28 -32.66 13.35
CA LEU A 43 -10.92 -31.35 13.25
C LEU A 43 -12.43 -31.47 13.53
N PHE A 44 -12.95 -30.66 14.45
CA PHE A 44 -14.38 -30.60 14.73
C PHE A 44 -15.09 -29.57 13.84
N TYR A 45 -16.28 -29.92 13.35
CA TYR A 45 -17.13 -29.04 12.54
C TYR A 45 -18.46 -28.71 13.24
N LYS A 46 -18.92 -27.45 13.09
CA LYS A 46 -20.16 -26.89 13.67
C LYS A 46 -20.44 -27.36 15.10
N GLY A 47 -19.61 -26.94 16.05
CA GLY A 47 -19.85 -27.21 17.47
C GLY A 47 -19.86 -28.69 17.85
N ARG A 48 -19.03 -29.52 17.20
CA ARG A 48 -18.96 -30.98 17.35
C ARG A 48 -20.20 -31.71 16.80
N LYS A 49 -20.73 -31.31 15.65
CA LYS A 49 -21.74 -32.09 14.90
C LYS A 49 -21.07 -33.19 14.05
N TYR A 50 -19.91 -32.89 13.47
CA TYR A 50 -19.09 -33.82 12.72
C TYR A 50 -17.63 -33.75 13.18
N LEU A 51 -16.93 -34.86 13.04
CA LEU A 51 -15.50 -35.01 13.31
C LEU A 51 -14.80 -35.44 12.03
N PHE A 52 -13.90 -34.61 11.53
CA PHE A 52 -13.01 -34.92 10.41
C PHE A 52 -11.71 -35.54 10.95
N LEU A 53 -11.26 -36.62 10.32
CA LEU A 53 -10.05 -37.35 10.65
C LEU A 53 -9.20 -37.53 9.39
N GLY A 54 -7.92 -37.14 9.45
CA GLY A 54 -6.95 -37.41 8.40
C GLY A 54 -6.22 -38.73 8.68
N MET A 55 -6.38 -39.70 7.78
CA MET A 55 -5.81 -41.04 7.88
C MET A 55 -4.41 -41.11 7.23
N GLU A 56 -3.67 -42.17 7.53
CA GLU A 56 -2.34 -42.46 6.97
C GLU A 56 -2.35 -42.62 5.45
N HIS A 57 -3.32 -43.34 4.89
CA HIS A 57 -3.39 -43.63 3.45
C HIS A 57 -3.99 -42.49 2.61
N GLY A 58 -3.77 -41.23 2.99
CA GLY A 58 -4.26 -40.08 2.23
C GLY A 58 -5.78 -39.93 2.15
N GLN A 59 -6.49 -40.57 3.09
CA GLN A 59 -7.95 -40.57 3.16
C GLN A 59 -8.45 -39.61 4.24
N ILE A 60 -9.56 -38.94 3.95
CA ILE A 60 -10.28 -38.12 4.91
C ILE A 60 -11.49 -38.91 5.38
N ARG A 61 -11.58 -39.19 6.67
CA ARG A 61 -12.73 -39.85 7.28
C ARG A 61 -13.59 -38.82 8.03
N VAL A 62 -14.88 -38.78 7.70
CA VAL A 62 -15.88 -37.89 8.29
C VAL A 62 -16.80 -38.72 9.17
N CYS A 63 -16.73 -38.54 10.48
CA CYS A 63 -17.59 -39.22 11.44
C CYS A 63 -18.70 -38.29 11.92
N ARG A 64 -19.93 -38.80 12.02
CA ARG A 64 -21.03 -38.08 12.67
C ARG A 64 -20.86 -38.16 14.18
N TRP A 65 -20.85 -37.00 14.85
CA TRP A 65 -20.70 -36.96 16.30
C TRP A 65 -22.02 -37.26 16.99
N LYS A 66 -22.03 -38.25 17.89
CA LYS A 66 -23.19 -38.65 18.68
C LYS A 66 -23.06 -38.09 20.11
N PRO A 67 -23.90 -37.13 20.54
CA PRO A 67 -23.78 -36.49 21.86
C PRO A 67 -23.96 -37.47 23.04
N GLU A 68 -24.83 -38.46 22.88
CA GLU A 68 -25.14 -39.45 23.92
C GLU A 68 -24.05 -40.52 24.10
N ASN A 69 -23.31 -40.82 23.02
CA ASN A 69 -22.21 -41.77 23.04
C ASN A 69 -21.10 -41.29 22.09
N TYR A 70 -20.29 -40.35 22.56
CA TYR A 70 -19.21 -39.73 21.78
C TYR A 70 -18.09 -40.71 21.40
N THR A 71 -18.04 -41.88 22.04
CA THR A 71 -17.08 -42.94 21.72
C THR A 71 -17.52 -43.80 20.53
N ASP A 72 -18.77 -43.68 20.07
CA ASP A 72 -19.27 -44.40 18.93
C ASP A 72 -19.06 -43.63 17.62
N LEU A 73 -17.97 -43.94 16.92
CA LEU A 73 -17.58 -43.39 15.61
C LEU A 73 -17.92 -44.32 14.42
N SER A 74 -18.91 -45.20 14.60
CA SER A 74 -19.35 -46.17 13.57
C SER A 74 -20.10 -45.54 12.38
N ASP A 75 -20.67 -44.34 12.55
CA ASP A 75 -21.36 -43.61 11.47
C ASP A 75 -20.35 -42.70 10.76
N TYR A 76 -19.73 -43.23 9.71
CA TYR A 76 -18.63 -42.57 9.02
C TYR A 76 -18.72 -42.65 7.49
N TRP A 77 -18.05 -41.70 6.85
CA TRP A 77 -17.83 -41.64 5.41
C TRP A 77 -16.35 -41.40 5.12
N ILE A 78 -15.80 -41.97 4.05
CA ILE A 78 -14.38 -41.87 3.69
C ILE A 78 -14.22 -41.26 2.29
N LEU A 79 -13.27 -40.34 2.16
CA LEU A 79 -12.87 -39.70 0.92
C LEU A 79 -11.36 -39.91 0.66
N PRO A 80 -10.96 -40.85 -0.22
CA PRO A 80 -9.57 -41.07 -0.61
C PRO A 80 -9.17 -40.08 -1.72
N MET A 81 -8.30 -39.12 -1.42
CA MET A 81 -7.97 -38.04 -2.37
C MET A 81 -6.48 -37.75 -2.49
N HIS A 82 -5.73 -37.80 -1.39
CA HIS A 82 -4.28 -37.75 -1.45
C HIS A 82 -3.73 -39.14 -1.82
N ASP A 83 -2.46 -39.19 -2.25
CA ASP A 83 -1.82 -40.46 -2.61
C ASP A 83 -1.92 -41.49 -1.46
N ASN A 84 -2.28 -42.73 -1.81
CA ASN A 84 -2.52 -43.78 -0.81
C ASN A 84 -1.23 -44.26 -0.12
N TYR A 85 -0.07 -44.03 -0.74
CA TYR A 85 1.22 -44.50 -0.23
C TYR A 85 2.03 -43.43 0.49
N ASN A 86 2.05 -42.19 -0.01
CA ASN A 86 2.83 -41.09 0.56
C ASN A 86 2.02 -39.82 0.85
N GLY A 87 0.69 -39.89 0.74
CA GLY A 87 -0.23 -38.76 0.86
C GLY A 87 -0.85 -38.59 2.24
N HIS A 88 -0.23 -39.07 3.33
CA HIS A 88 -0.80 -38.88 4.68
C HIS A 88 -1.07 -37.40 4.96
N ILE A 89 -2.16 -37.14 5.68
CA ILE A 89 -2.72 -35.78 5.86
C ILE A 89 -2.31 -35.21 7.24
N PRO A 90 -1.18 -34.49 7.34
CA PRO A 90 -0.70 -33.93 8.60
C PRO A 90 -1.63 -32.84 9.16
N LYS A 91 -2.37 -32.13 8.30
CA LYS A 91 -3.19 -31.00 8.74
C LYS A 91 -4.39 -30.75 7.84
N MET A 92 -5.50 -30.44 8.50
CA MET A 92 -6.75 -30.02 7.87
C MET A 92 -7.24 -28.75 8.55
N ILE A 93 -7.73 -27.78 7.77
CA ILE A 93 -8.25 -26.52 8.29
C ILE A 93 -9.51 -26.10 7.53
N LEU A 94 -10.38 -25.36 8.21
CA LEU A 94 -11.56 -24.75 7.57
C LEU A 94 -11.25 -23.31 7.16
N SER A 95 -11.92 -22.85 6.10
CA SER A 95 -12.02 -21.44 5.78
C SER A 95 -12.71 -20.66 6.91
N HIS A 96 -12.52 -19.34 6.94
CA HIS A 96 -13.09 -18.48 7.97
C HIS A 96 -14.64 -18.53 8.01
N ASP A 97 -15.27 -18.74 6.86
CA ASP A 97 -16.71 -18.93 6.72
C ASP A 97 -17.17 -20.39 6.94
N GLN A 98 -16.25 -21.30 7.27
CA GLN A 98 -16.48 -22.74 7.45
C GLN A 98 -17.17 -23.44 6.27
N ARG A 99 -17.07 -22.87 5.05
CA ARG A 99 -17.63 -23.46 3.83
C ARG A 99 -16.66 -24.37 3.09
N ILE A 100 -15.36 -24.09 3.20
CA ILE A 100 -14.32 -24.79 2.48
C ILE A 100 -13.41 -25.49 3.47
N LEU A 101 -13.18 -26.79 3.25
CA LEU A 101 -12.19 -27.59 3.95
C LEU A 101 -10.92 -27.65 3.11
N PHE A 102 -9.77 -27.31 3.70
CA PHE A 102 -8.47 -27.46 3.08
C PHE A 102 -7.73 -28.64 3.70
N THR A 103 -7.15 -29.50 2.86
CA THR A 103 -6.29 -30.61 3.29
C THR A 103 -4.96 -30.57 2.58
N CYS A 104 -3.88 -30.70 3.36
CA CYS A 104 -2.52 -30.77 2.85
C CYS A 104 -1.99 -32.18 3.09
N GLY A 105 -1.48 -32.82 2.03
CA GLY A 105 -0.86 -34.15 2.09
C GLY A 105 0.65 -34.09 1.92
N HIS A 106 1.35 -35.12 2.39
CA HIS A 106 2.80 -35.27 2.15
C HIS A 106 3.17 -35.57 0.70
N ASP A 107 2.18 -35.86 -0.13
CA ASP A 107 2.30 -35.92 -1.59
C ASP A 107 2.57 -34.56 -2.23
N GLY A 108 2.56 -33.47 -1.43
CA GLY A 108 2.79 -32.10 -1.89
C GLY A 108 1.54 -31.46 -2.49
N ASN A 109 0.40 -32.14 -2.45
CA ASN A 109 -0.87 -31.64 -2.95
C ASN A 109 -1.65 -30.91 -1.84
N LEU A 110 -2.36 -29.85 -2.25
CA LEU A 110 -3.32 -29.14 -1.43
C LEU A 110 -4.69 -29.22 -2.11
N PHE A 111 -5.66 -29.82 -1.42
CA PHE A 111 -7.04 -29.89 -1.90
C PHE A 111 -7.95 -28.96 -1.11
N SER A 112 -8.92 -28.39 -1.82
CA SER A 112 -10.02 -27.61 -1.25
C SER A 112 -11.35 -28.28 -1.55
N TYR A 113 -12.16 -28.51 -0.53
CA TYR A 113 -13.48 -29.15 -0.65
C TYR A 113 -14.56 -28.18 -0.22
N GLU A 114 -15.59 -28.05 -1.05
CA GLU A 114 -16.81 -27.35 -0.67
C GLU A 114 -17.69 -28.27 0.19
N ILE A 115 -18.05 -27.80 1.39
CA ILE A 115 -18.88 -28.55 2.33
C ILE A 115 -20.34 -28.19 2.07
N ASN A 116 -21.08 -29.14 1.50
CA ASN A 116 -22.53 -29.04 1.30
C ASN A 116 -23.28 -29.49 2.57
N ASP A 117 -23.53 -28.57 3.51
CA ASP A 117 -24.38 -28.81 4.69
C ASP A 117 -25.63 -27.92 4.62
N ASP A 118 -26.82 -28.52 4.55
CA ASP A 118 -28.13 -27.85 4.40
C ASP A 118 -28.60 -27.11 5.68
N ALA A 119 -27.78 -27.04 6.73
CA ALA A 119 -28.12 -26.35 7.97
C ALA A 119 -27.95 -24.82 7.84
N PRO A 120 -28.89 -24.00 8.36
CA PRO A 120 -28.86 -22.55 8.22
C PRO A 120 -27.57 -21.96 8.80
N LEU A 121 -27.02 -20.99 8.08
CA LEU A 121 -25.78 -20.28 8.42
C LEU A 121 -26.02 -19.44 9.69
N GLU A 122 -25.06 -19.43 10.61
CA GLU A 122 -24.90 -18.27 11.49
C GLU A 122 -24.39 -17.14 10.60
N GLU A 123 -25.20 -16.09 10.41
CA GLU A 123 -24.79 -14.90 9.67
C GLU A 123 -23.64 -14.20 10.40
N ILE A 124 -22.42 -14.49 9.97
CA ILE A 124 -21.26 -13.66 10.29
C ILE A 124 -21.24 -12.56 9.21
N GLU A 125 -21.70 -11.36 9.56
CA GLU A 125 -21.55 -10.19 8.69
C GLU A 125 -20.07 -9.89 8.46
N PHE A 126 -19.65 -9.89 7.19
CA PHE A 126 -18.29 -9.50 6.81
C PHE A 126 -18.21 -7.99 6.58
N GLU A 127 -17.27 -7.32 7.24
CA GLU A 127 -16.77 -6.03 6.77
C GLU A 127 -16.13 -6.24 5.40
N LYS A 128 -16.75 -5.69 4.36
CA LYS A 128 -16.02 -5.37 3.13
C LYS A 128 -14.87 -4.46 3.55
N THR A 129 -13.63 -4.91 3.37
CA THR A 129 -12.44 -4.07 3.52
C THR A 129 -12.63 -2.82 2.67
N LYS A 130 -12.99 -1.70 3.30
CA LYS A 130 -12.77 -0.38 2.70
C LYS A 130 -11.27 -0.29 2.46
N GLY A 131 -10.91 0.16 1.26
CA GLY A 131 -9.54 0.24 0.79
C GLY A 131 -8.60 0.85 1.83
N THR A 132 -7.35 0.39 1.77
CA THR A 132 -6.18 0.84 2.53
C THR A 132 -6.38 2.22 3.16
N LEU A 133 -6.46 2.25 4.50
CA LEU A 133 -6.39 3.50 5.26
C LEU A 133 -5.18 4.30 4.78
N SER A 134 -5.43 5.48 4.21
CA SER A 134 -4.39 6.44 3.85
C SER A 134 -3.63 6.85 5.11
N LEU A 135 -2.32 6.68 5.08
CA LEU A 135 -1.39 7.19 6.10
C LEU A 135 -1.62 8.69 6.36
N PRO A 136 -1.28 9.20 7.56
CA PRO A 136 -1.47 10.61 7.89
C PRO A 136 -0.72 11.48 6.89
N TYR A 137 -1.46 12.25 6.10
CA TYR A 137 -0.91 13.26 5.21
C TYR A 137 -0.42 14.43 6.07
N ALA A 138 0.81 14.34 6.56
CA ALA A 138 1.58 15.56 6.75
C ALA A 138 1.84 16.07 5.33
N SER A 139 1.21 17.18 4.94
CA SER A 139 1.50 17.86 3.69
C SER A 139 2.95 18.34 3.74
N ILE A 140 3.86 17.49 3.27
CA ILE A 140 5.19 17.91 2.87
C ILE A 140 4.93 18.65 1.55
N GLU A 141 5.24 19.93 1.50
CA GLU A 141 5.16 20.70 0.25
C GLU A 141 6.13 20.08 -0.75
N ASP A 142 5.60 19.63 -1.89
CA ASP A 142 6.40 19.06 -2.97
C ASP A 142 7.35 20.14 -3.51
N ILE A 143 8.58 19.73 -3.80
CA ILE A 143 9.62 20.64 -4.28
C ILE A 143 9.41 20.86 -5.78
N GLU A 144 8.93 22.04 -6.16
CA GLU A 144 8.61 22.40 -7.55
C GLU A 144 9.84 22.85 -8.39
N GLU A 145 11.04 22.92 -7.79
CA GLU A 145 12.28 23.29 -8.47
C GLU A 145 12.95 22.09 -9.16
N ILE A 146 13.16 22.20 -10.47
CA ILE A 146 13.73 21.17 -11.37
C ILE A 146 15.13 20.69 -10.98
N ASP A 147 15.89 21.52 -10.24
CA ASP A 147 17.29 21.24 -9.86
C ASP A 147 17.42 20.60 -8.45
N TYR A 148 16.32 20.28 -7.79
CA TYR A 148 16.37 19.68 -6.45
C TYR A 148 16.55 18.16 -6.53
N ALA A 149 17.68 17.66 -6.02
CA ALA A 149 17.95 16.22 -5.95
C ALA A 149 16.90 15.52 -5.08
N SER A 150 16.31 14.46 -5.62
CA SER A 150 15.31 13.67 -4.88
C SER A 150 15.94 13.05 -3.62
N LEU A 151 15.12 12.78 -2.60
CA LEU A 151 15.59 12.14 -1.36
C LEU A 151 16.29 10.79 -1.64
N GLU A 152 15.81 10.07 -2.65
CA GLU A 152 16.39 8.81 -3.11
C GLU A 152 17.76 9.03 -3.79
N GLU A 153 17.90 10.06 -4.64
CA GLU A 153 19.19 10.44 -5.22
C GLU A 153 20.19 10.89 -4.16
N MET A 154 19.75 11.61 -3.12
CA MET A 154 20.61 11.98 -1.99
C MET A 154 21.09 10.76 -1.20
N ILE A 155 20.22 9.77 -0.97
CA ILE A 155 20.58 8.52 -0.30
C ILE A 155 21.57 7.72 -1.16
N GLN A 156 21.34 7.63 -2.46
CA GLN A 156 22.23 6.93 -3.39
C GLN A 156 23.59 7.64 -3.51
N GLN A 157 23.61 8.96 -3.58
CA GLN A 157 24.84 9.76 -3.63
C GLN A 157 25.64 9.61 -2.33
N ALA A 158 24.98 9.65 -1.16
CA ALA A 158 25.64 9.47 0.13
C ALA A 158 26.27 8.08 0.29
N GLU A 159 25.59 7.02 -0.17
CA GLU A 159 26.15 5.67 -0.13
C GLU A 159 27.28 5.49 -1.16
N TYR A 160 27.17 6.10 -2.34
CA TYR A 160 28.26 6.13 -3.33
C TYR A 160 29.51 6.85 -2.78
N ASP A 161 29.34 8.00 -2.14
CA ASP A 161 30.42 8.77 -1.54
C ASP A 161 31.07 8.01 -0.37
N ARG A 162 30.28 7.27 0.41
CA ARG A 162 30.77 6.38 1.46
C ARG A 162 31.60 5.22 0.89
N ILE A 163 31.17 4.61 -0.21
CA ILE A 163 31.91 3.54 -0.90
C ILE A 163 33.20 4.11 -1.50
N ALA A 164 33.15 5.27 -2.14
CA ALA A 164 34.30 5.93 -2.76
C ALA A 164 35.36 6.34 -1.73
N THR A 165 34.95 6.86 -0.57
CA THR A 165 35.87 7.21 0.53
C THR A 165 36.54 5.97 1.13
N ALA A 166 35.78 4.88 1.35
CA ALA A 166 36.34 3.61 1.79
C ALA A 166 37.33 3.00 0.77
N ALA A 167 37.00 3.08 -0.53
CA ALA A 167 37.88 2.63 -1.60
C ALA A 167 39.17 3.47 -1.67
N LYS A 168 39.07 4.80 -1.53
CA LYS A 168 40.22 5.72 -1.50
C LYS A 168 41.13 5.44 -0.31
N GLN A 169 40.57 5.15 0.86
CA GLN A 169 41.34 4.75 2.05
C GLN A 169 42.07 3.42 1.84
N ARG A 170 41.41 2.38 1.30
CA ARG A 170 42.07 1.09 0.98
C ARG A 170 43.18 1.25 -0.05
N LYS A 171 42.95 2.06 -1.09
CA LYS A 171 43.99 2.40 -2.08
C LYS A 171 45.18 3.09 -1.42
N HIS A 172 44.95 4.03 -0.52
CA HIS A 172 46.01 4.72 0.21
C HIS A 172 46.81 3.76 1.11
N GLN A 173 46.13 2.90 1.86
CA GLN A 173 46.78 1.86 2.68
C GLN A 173 47.63 0.91 1.83
N THR A 174 47.13 0.50 0.67
CA THR A 174 47.86 -0.37 -0.26
C THR A 174 49.10 0.34 -0.81
N LEU A 175 48.99 1.61 -1.19
CA LEU A 175 50.13 2.41 -1.65
C LEU A 175 51.18 2.61 -0.56
N GLU A 176 50.76 2.79 0.69
CA GLU A 176 51.68 2.92 1.83
C GLU A 176 52.43 1.62 2.11
N ILE A 177 51.76 0.47 1.97
CA ILE A 177 52.40 -0.85 2.05
C ILE A 177 53.38 -1.04 0.89
N LEU A 178 53.00 -0.63 -0.33
CA LEU A 178 53.84 -0.72 -1.52
C LEU A 178 55.11 0.16 -1.40
N LEU A 179 54.99 1.36 -0.82
CA LEU A 179 56.12 2.22 -0.51
C LEU A 179 57.06 1.58 0.52
N LYS A 180 56.52 0.99 1.60
CA LYS A 180 57.33 0.27 2.59
C LYS A 180 58.08 -0.91 1.97
N LEU A 181 57.39 -1.71 1.15
CA LEU A 181 58.00 -2.82 0.40
C LEU A 181 59.06 -2.34 -0.58
N SER A 182 58.85 -1.20 -1.25
CA SER A 182 59.83 -0.60 -2.16
C SER A 182 61.07 -0.09 -1.43
N GLU A 183 60.92 0.49 -0.23
CA GLU A 183 62.03 0.90 0.62
C GLU A 183 62.80 -0.31 1.17
N GLU A 184 62.09 -1.37 1.58
CA GLU A 184 62.70 -2.64 1.99
C GLU A 184 63.46 -3.29 0.83
N TYR A 185 62.87 -3.32 -0.36
CA TYR A 185 63.52 -3.84 -1.57
C TYR A 185 64.74 -3.01 -1.96
N SER A 186 64.67 -1.68 -1.89
CA SER A 186 65.82 -0.81 -2.19
C SER A 186 66.96 -1.00 -1.18
N LYS A 187 66.64 -1.17 0.11
CA LYS A 187 67.64 -1.53 1.14
C LYS A 187 68.28 -2.89 0.88
N ILE A 188 67.51 -3.86 0.41
CA ILE A 188 68.05 -5.17 0.00
C ILE A 188 68.96 -4.98 -1.22
N LEU A 189 68.57 -4.19 -2.22
CA LEU A 189 69.37 -3.92 -3.40
C LEU A 189 70.69 -3.21 -3.06
N GLU A 190 70.67 -2.21 -2.17
CA GLU A 190 71.87 -1.52 -1.68
C GLU A 190 72.75 -2.42 -0.80
N SER A 191 72.18 -3.44 -0.16
CA SER A 191 72.95 -4.44 0.60
C SER A 191 73.56 -5.55 -0.27
N VAL A 192 73.15 -5.64 -1.54
CA VAL A 192 73.58 -6.67 -2.50
C VAL A 192 74.60 -6.12 -3.52
N THR A 193 75.07 -4.87 -3.37
CA THR A 193 76.22 -4.38 -4.13
C THR A 193 77.53 -4.75 -3.45
N ASP A 194 77.96 -5.99 -3.65
CA ASP A 194 79.28 -6.33 -4.18
C ASP A 194 79.23 -7.82 -4.56
N ASP A 195 79.46 -8.08 -5.85
CA ASP A 195 79.53 -9.39 -6.53
C ASP A 195 78.22 -10.19 -6.62
N GLU A 196 77.56 -10.14 -7.80
CA GLU A 196 76.72 -11.19 -8.46
C GLU A 196 75.54 -10.68 -9.33
N VAL A 197 75.46 -9.39 -9.68
CA VAL A 197 74.34 -8.88 -10.53
C VAL A 197 74.59 -9.01 -12.05
N GLN A 198 75.66 -9.69 -12.48
CA GLN A 198 75.85 -10.00 -13.91
C GLN A 198 75.33 -11.38 -14.34
N HIS A 199 74.76 -12.18 -13.43
CA HIS A 199 74.26 -13.52 -13.77
C HIS A 199 72.72 -13.65 -13.80
N TYR A 200 71.96 -12.62 -13.44
CA TYR A 200 70.52 -12.74 -13.22
C TYR A 200 69.60 -12.22 -14.35
N GLU A 201 70.13 -11.62 -15.42
CA GLU A 201 69.30 -11.07 -16.52
C GLU A 201 69.31 -11.87 -17.85
N GLU A 202 70.08 -12.96 -17.95
CA GLU A 202 70.06 -13.84 -19.13
C GLU A 202 69.38 -15.21 -18.90
N GLU A 203 69.00 -15.57 -17.67
CA GLU A 203 68.41 -16.88 -17.35
C GLU A 203 66.87 -16.91 -17.46
N GLN A 204 66.19 -15.75 -17.46
CA GLN A 204 64.71 -15.67 -17.50
C GLN A 204 64.12 -15.66 -18.93
N ARG A 205 64.89 -16.03 -19.97
CA ARG A 205 64.39 -16.11 -21.36
C ARG A 205 64.62 -17.45 -22.06
N GLU A 206 65.09 -18.46 -21.34
CA GLU A 206 65.21 -19.85 -21.80
C GLU A 206 64.56 -20.88 -20.85
N GLU A 207 63.67 -20.48 -19.92
CA GLU A 207 62.89 -21.42 -19.08
C GLU A 207 61.49 -21.77 -19.64
N ASP A 208 61.14 -21.28 -20.84
CA ASP A 208 59.91 -21.67 -21.57
C ASP A 208 60.13 -22.85 -22.54
N LYS A 209 61.14 -23.67 -22.26
CA LYS A 209 61.28 -25.00 -22.87
C LYS A 209 61.21 -26.03 -21.75
N VAL A 210 60.04 -26.66 -21.66
CA VAL A 210 59.79 -28.02 -21.13
C VAL A 210 61.02 -28.62 -20.45
N GLU A 211 61.18 -28.33 -19.16
CA GLU A 211 61.90 -29.24 -18.29
C GLU A 211 61.17 -30.58 -18.40
N THR A 212 61.76 -31.54 -19.10
CA THR A 212 61.23 -32.89 -19.16
C THR A 212 61.09 -33.41 -17.74
N GLU A 213 59.95 -34.04 -17.41
CA GLU A 213 59.68 -34.65 -16.11
C GLU A 213 60.85 -35.51 -15.59
N GLU A 214 61.65 -36.06 -16.50
CA GLU A 214 62.90 -36.80 -16.25
C GLU A 214 64.01 -35.98 -15.55
N GLU A 215 64.20 -34.70 -15.85
CA GLU A 215 65.27 -33.87 -15.24
C GLU A 215 64.94 -33.47 -13.80
N ILE A 216 63.66 -33.20 -13.52
CA ILE A 216 63.13 -32.95 -12.16
C ILE A 216 63.21 -34.24 -11.33
N GLU A 217 62.94 -35.40 -11.95
CA GLU A 217 63.01 -36.71 -11.28
C GLU A 217 64.47 -37.11 -10.96
N VAL A 218 65.42 -36.83 -11.86
CA VAL A 218 66.86 -37.04 -11.63
C VAL A 218 67.41 -36.09 -10.56
N ALA A 219 66.96 -34.83 -10.52
CA ALA A 219 67.35 -33.86 -9.49
C ALA A 219 66.80 -34.23 -8.09
N LYS A 220 65.60 -34.84 -8.01
CA LYS A 220 65.01 -35.35 -6.76
C LYS A 220 65.68 -36.64 -6.26
N THR A 221 66.18 -37.50 -7.14
CA THR A 221 66.73 -38.83 -6.80
C THR A 221 68.22 -38.84 -6.48
N LYS A 222 69.02 -37.92 -7.05
CA LYS A 222 70.47 -37.78 -6.77
C LYS A 222 70.82 -37.60 -5.28
N PRO A 223 70.17 -36.68 -4.52
CA PRO A 223 70.46 -36.48 -3.10
C PRO A 223 70.12 -37.71 -2.25
N ILE A 224 69.10 -38.46 -2.64
CA ILE A 224 68.63 -39.67 -1.95
C ILE A 224 69.64 -40.81 -2.14
N ALA A 225 70.15 -41.00 -3.37
CA ALA A 225 71.15 -42.01 -3.68
C ALA A 225 72.50 -41.75 -2.98
N ASP A 226 72.91 -40.49 -2.88
CA ASP A 226 74.14 -40.09 -2.18
C ASP A 226 73.99 -40.20 -0.66
N PHE A 227 72.81 -39.90 -0.10
CA PHE A 227 72.50 -40.12 1.31
C PHE A 227 72.55 -41.61 1.69
N LEU A 228 71.97 -42.49 0.86
CA LEU A 228 71.96 -43.94 1.10
C LEU A 228 73.36 -44.58 1.00
N LYS A 229 74.29 -44.01 0.22
CA LYS A 229 75.70 -44.45 0.16
C LYS A 229 76.51 -44.11 1.42
N SER A 230 76.09 -43.11 2.19
CA SER A 230 76.82 -42.64 3.38
C SER A 230 76.52 -43.45 4.66
N VAL A 231 75.54 -44.36 4.61
CA VAL A 231 75.11 -45.17 5.76
C VAL A 231 75.79 -46.54 5.70
N ASN A 232 76.88 -46.71 6.44
CA ASN A 232 77.53 -48.02 6.63
C ASN A 232 76.72 -48.88 7.62
N TYR A 233 76.28 -50.07 7.18
CA TYR A 233 75.43 -51.01 7.94
C TYR A 233 76.19 -52.03 8.80
N GLU A 234 77.49 -51.84 9.03
CA GLU A 234 78.32 -52.88 9.66
C GLU A 234 78.27 -52.92 11.20
N ASP A 235 77.63 -51.94 11.88
CA ASP A 235 77.62 -51.85 13.36
C ASP A 235 76.23 -51.59 13.98
N VAL A 236 75.23 -52.36 13.55
CA VAL A 236 73.81 -52.25 13.97
C VAL A 236 73.60 -52.55 15.47
N ASP A 237 74.49 -53.31 16.10
CA ASP A 237 74.38 -53.71 17.52
C ASP A 237 75.03 -52.72 18.52
N SER A 238 75.61 -51.62 18.04
CA SER A 238 76.14 -50.58 18.91
C SER A 238 75.02 -49.69 19.50
N SER A 239 75.16 -49.25 20.75
CA SER A 239 74.22 -48.31 21.40
C SER A 239 73.99 -47.03 20.57
N LEU A 240 75.01 -46.58 19.84
CA LEU A 240 74.95 -45.48 18.90
C LEU A 240 74.11 -45.81 17.65
N GLY A 241 74.23 -47.02 17.11
CA GLY A 241 73.43 -47.50 15.98
C GLY A 241 71.93 -47.57 16.29
N ILE A 242 71.56 -48.00 17.50
CA ILE A 242 70.16 -48.02 17.97
C ILE A 242 69.59 -46.60 18.10
N GLN A 243 70.37 -45.66 18.67
CA GLN A 243 69.96 -44.25 18.79
C GLN A 243 69.79 -43.58 17.42
N LEU A 244 70.69 -43.85 16.48
CA LEU A 244 70.62 -43.32 15.12
C LEU A 244 69.38 -43.86 14.38
N ASN A 245 69.10 -45.17 14.48
CA ASN A 245 67.89 -45.77 13.91
C ASN A 245 66.61 -45.17 14.50
N GLN A 246 66.54 -44.97 15.82
CA GLN A 246 65.39 -44.31 16.45
C GLN A 246 65.20 -42.86 15.97
N MET A 247 66.30 -42.13 15.74
CA MET A 247 66.24 -40.77 15.19
C MET A 247 65.75 -40.78 13.74
N LEU A 248 66.22 -41.72 12.92
CA LEU A 248 65.80 -41.88 11.53
C LEU A 248 64.32 -42.27 11.43
N HIS A 249 63.84 -43.22 12.23
CA HIS A 249 62.41 -43.56 12.29
C HIS A 249 61.54 -42.36 12.66
N LYS A 250 61.92 -41.59 13.70
CA LYS A 250 61.19 -40.35 14.06
C LYS A 250 61.17 -39.32 12.93
N LYS A 251 62.27 -39.19 12.18
CA LYS A 251 62.38 -38.27 11.06
C LYS A 251 61.56 -38.75 9.86
N LEU A 252 61.54 -40.04 9.59
CA LEU A 252 60.70 -40.66 8.57
C LEU A 252 59.21 -40.47 8.91
N ASP A 253 58.80 -40.75 10.15
CA ASP A 253 57.42 -40.53 10.61
C ASP A 253 57.01 -39.06 10.47
N LYS A 254 57.95 -38.12 10.67
CA LYS A 254 57.69 -36.69 10.48
C LYS A 254 57.49 -36.37 9.00
N LEU A 255 58.38 -36.86 8.13
CA LEU A 255 58.26 -36.66 6.69
C LEU A 255 57.01 -37.29 6.10
N GLU A 256 56.58 -38.45 6.61
CA GLU A 256 55.31 -39.07 6.20
C GLU A 256 54.10 -38.25 6.60
N ARG A 257 54.10 -37.66 7.81
CA ARG A 257 53.05 -36.71 8.22
C ARG A 257 53.05 -35.46 7.34
N ASP A 258 54.22 -34.85 7.13
CA ASP A 258 54.35 -33.66 6.28
C ASP A 258 53.88 -33.95 4.85
N ARG A 259 54.19 -35.13 4.29
CA ARG A 259 53.70 -35.56 2.97
C ARG A 259 52.17 -35.68 2.95
N LEU A 260 51.57 -36.28 3.97
CA LEU A 260 50.11 -36.43 4.06
C LEU A 260 49.41 -35.08 4.18
N ASP A 261 49.96 -34.16 4.97
CA ASP A 261 49.42 -32.80 5.13
C ASP A 261 49.46 -32.04 3.79
N ILE A 262 50.60 -32.07 3.07
CA ILE A 262 50.73 -31.43 1.75
C ILE A 262 49.75 -32.03 0.73
N VAL A 263 49.60 -33.36 0.70
CA VAL A 263 48.65 -34.02 -0.23
C VAL A 263 47.22 -33.63 0.10
N ALA A 264 46.85 -33.57 1.38
CA ALA A 264 45.52 -33.14 1.81
C ALA A 264 45.25 -31.67 1.42
N GLU A 265 46.22 -30.78 1.63
CA GLU A 265 46.13 -29.38 1.21
C GLU A 265 45.98 -29.23 -0.30
N ASN A 266 46.74 -30.00 -1.08
CA ASN A 266 46.66 -29.97 -2.54
C ASN A 266 45.27 -30.39 -3.05
N VAL A 267 44.74 -31.51 -2.53
CA VAL A 267 43.39 -31.99 -2.87
C VAL A 267 42.34 -30.96 -2.49
N ASN A 268 42.47 -30.34 -1.31
CA ASN A 268 41.56 -29.29 -0.85
C ASN A 268 41.59 -28.05 -1.75
N LEU A 269 42.77 -27.62 -2.18
CA LEU A 269 42.93 -26.48 -3.08
C LEU A 269 42.26 -26.76 -4.44
N ASN A 270 42.46 -27.96 -4.99
CA ASN A 270 41.81 -28.39 -6.22
C ASN A 270 40.28 -28.39 -6.10
N LEU A 271 39.76 -28.87 -4.97
CA LEU A 271 38.32 -28.94 -4.73
C LEU A 271 37.70 -27.54 -4.54
N PHE A 272 38.39 -26.66 -3.83
CA PHE A 272 38.01 -25.25 -3.72
C PHE A 272 38.01 -24.54 -5.08
N LEU A 273 39.02 -24.81 -5.93
CA LEU A 273 39.07 -24.27 -7.29
C LEU A 273 37.90 -24.77 -8.15
N LEU A 274 37.48 -26.02 -7.99
CA LEU A 274 36.29 -26.57 -8.67
C LEU A 274 35.02 -25.83 -8.24
N THR A 275 34.83 -25.59 -6.95
CA THR A 275 33.69 -24.80 -6.43
C THR A 275 33.69 -23.38 -7.01
N LEU A 276 34.83 -22.67 -6.97
CA LEU A 276 34.94 -21.33 -7.54
C LEU A 276 34.64 -21.31 -9.05
N ARG A 277 35.06 -22.35 -9.78
CA ARG A 277 34.77 -22.48 -11.20
C ARG A 277 33.28 -22.68 -11.47
N GLN A 278 32.59 -23.47 -10.65
CA GLN A 278 31.14 -23.65 -10.74
C GLN A 278 30.39 -22.34 -10.47
N GLU A 279 30.76 -21.62 -9.40
CA GLU A 279 30.21 -20.30 -9.10
C GLU A 279 30.44 -19.32 -10.26
N TYR A 280 31.66 -19.28 -10.80
CA TYR A 280 31.99 -18.41 -11.92
C TYR A 280 31.15 -18.69 -13.17
N ILE A 281 30.92 -19.97 -13.51
CA ILE A 281 30.06 -20.34 -14.64
C ILE A 281 28.64 -19.79 -14.44
N ILE A 282 28.08 -19.97 -13.24
CA ILE A 282 26.74 -19.47 -12.91
C ILE A 282 26.70 -17.94 -13.04
N LEU A 283 27.69 -17.24 -12.47
CA LEU A 283 27.78 -15.78 -12.55
C LEU A 283 27.83 -15.28 -14.00
N LYS A 284 28.65 -15.93 -14.83
CA LYS A 284 28.82 -15.57 -16.24
C LYS A 284 27.55 -15.78 -17.05
N GLU A 285 26.79 -16.86 -16.82
CA GLU A 285 25.49 -17.06 -17.45
C GLU A 285 24.53 -15.90 -17.17
N TYR A 286 24.42 -15.48 -15.90
CA TYR A 286 23.54 -14.37 -15.53
C TYR A 286 24.00 -13.03 -16.10
N GLU A 287 25.30 -12.79 -16.18
CA GLU A 287 25.87 -11.59 -16.83
C GLU A 287 25.52 -11.57 -18.32
N THR A 288 25.66 -12.70 -19.04
CA THR A 288 25.29 -12.76 -20.46
C THR A 288 23.81 -12.50 -20.69
N MET A 289 22.94 -13.02 -19.82
CA MET A 289 21.49 -12.78 -19.90
C MET A 289 21.14 -11.30 -19.69
N GLU A 290 21.79 -10.65 -18.71
CA GLU A 290 21.62 -9.23 -18.43
C GLU A 290 22.05 -8.37 -19.62
N ASN A 291 23.21 -8.67 -20.21
CA ASN A 291 23.72 -7.96 -21.38
C ASN A 291 22.76 -8.08 -22.57
N VAL A 292 22.18 -9.26 -22.80
CA VAL A 292 21.19 -9.46 -23.88
C VAL A 292 19.94 -8.59 -23.68
N LEU A 293 19.42 -8.52 -22.46
CA LEU A 293 18.26 -7.66 -22.15
C LEU A 293 18.62 -6.18 -22.29
N HIS A 294 19.80 -5.79 -21.82
CA HIS A 294 20.26 -4.41 -21.93
C HIS A 294 20.45 -3.99 -23.39
N ASP A 295 21.02 -4.86 -24.23
CA ASP A 295 21.16 -4.67 -25.67
C ASP A 295 19.80 -4.51 -26.36
N GLN A 296 18.78 -5.27 -25.95
CA GLN A 296 17.43 -5.15 -26.51
C GLN A 296 16.79 -3.80 -26.19
N VAL A 297 17.00 -3.28 -24.98
CA VAL A 297 16.54 -1.94 -24.59
C VAL A 297 17.29 -0.88 -25.40
N ASN A 298 18.62 -0.99 -25.50
CA ASN A 298 19.45 -0.03 -26.23
C ASN A 298 19.05 0.06 -27.71
N ARG A 299 18.90 -1.08 -28.40
CA ARG A 299 18.45 -1.11 -29.81
C ARG A 299 17.09 -0.44 -30.01
N ARG A 300 16.12 -0.72 -29.13
CA ARG A 300 14.79 -0.08 -29.20
C ARG A 300 14.84 1.41 -28.90
N SER A 301 15.69 1.83 -27.96
CA SER A 301 15.90 3.23 -27.62
C SER A 301 16.49 4.02 -28.81
N GLU A 302 17.48 3.44 -29.50
CA GLU A 302 18.05 4.00 -30.72
C GLU A 302 17.01 4.12 -31.85
N GLU A 303 16.14 3.12 -32.02
CA GLU A 303 15.03 3.17 -32.98
C GLU A 303 14.05 4.31 -32.65
N VAL A 304 13.71 4.50 -31.37
CA VAL A 304 12.86 5.61 -30.90
C VAL A 304 13.53 6.95 -31.20
N ALA A 305 14.83 7.11 -30.91
CA ALA A 305 15.57 8.33 -31.17
C ALA A 305 15.61 8.66 -32.67
N ALA A 306 15.88 7.69 -33.53
CA ALA A 306 15.89 7.87 -34.98
C ALA A 306 14.50 8.25 -35.53
N MET A 307 13.43 7.69 -34.97
CA MET A 307 12.06 8.03 -35.36
C MET A 307 11.65 9.42 -34.88
N ARG A 308 12.01 9.81 -33.66
CA ARG A 308 11.80 11.17 -33.14
C ARG A 308 12.56 12.21 -33.98
N GLN A 309 13.78 11.91 -34.40
CA GLN A 309 14.54 12.77 -35.30
C GLN A 309 13.82 12.97 -36.65
N LYS A 310 13.31 11.90 -37.26
CA LYS A 310 12.52 11.99 -38.51
C LYS A 310 11.29 12.88 -38.34
N ILE A 311 10.57 12.74 -37.23
CA ILE A 311 9.42 13.60 -36.90
C ILE A 311 9.86 15.06 -36.77
N GLN A 312 10.93 15.34 -36.02
CA GLN A 312 11.44 16.70 -35.85
C GLN A 312 11.78 17.35 -37.19
N THR A 313 12.51 16.65 -38.07
CA THR A 313 12.87 17.20 -39.38
C THR A 313 11.67 17.48 -40.29
N ALA A 314 10.60 16.69 -40.17
CA ALA A 314 9.36 16.92 -40.91
C ALA A 314 8.58 18.11 -40.35
N THR A 315 8.53 18.25 -39.01
CA THR A 315 7.94 19.41 -38.32
C THR A 315 8.67 20.71 -38.70
N ASP A 316 10.00 20.71 -38.70
CA ASP A 316 10.79 21.88 -39.10
C ASP A 316 10.47 22.32 -40.54
N LYS A 317 10.26 21.36 -41.46
CA LYS A 317 9.85 21.65 -42.84
C LYS A 317 8.44 22.26 -42.90
N VAL A 318 7.51 21.80 -42.08
CA VAL A 318 6.16 22.37 -41.96
C VAL A 318 6.24 23.82 -41.44
N ASP A 319 7.10 24.10 -40.47
CA ASP A 319 7.29 25.45 -39.94
C ASP A 319 7.87 26.40 -40.99
N ILE A 320 8.83 25.93 -41.80
CA ILE A 320 9.38 26.70 -42.92
C ILE A 320 8.27 27.03 -43.93
N LYS A 321 7.46 26.05 -44.33
CA LYS A 321 6.33 26.26 -45.25
C LYS A 321 5.26 27.19 -44.67
N THR A 322 5.01 27.13 -43.37
CA THR A 322 4.09 28.04 -42.68
C THR A 322 4.61 29.48 -42.70
N LYS A 323 5.93 29.68 -42.49
CA LYS A 323 6.60 30.99 -42.63
C LYS A 323 6.58 31.51 -44.07
N GLU A 324 6.70 30.64 -45.08
CA GLU A 324 6.56 31.02 -46.49
C GLU A 324 5.12 31.47 -46.81
N ILE A 325 4.11 30.71 -46.39
CA ILE A 325 2.69 31.06 -46.59
C ILE A 325 2.35 32.41 -45.93
N THR A 326 2.82 32.65 -44.70
CA THR A 326 2.59 33.94 -44.02
C THR A 326 3.26 35.11 -44.74
N LYS A 327 4.47 34.93 -45.29
CA LYS A 327 5.13 35.96 -46.13
C LYS A 327 4.34 36.26 -47.39
N LEU A 328 3.88 35.24 -48.11
CA LEU A 328 3.07 35.39 -49.33
C LEU A 328 1.73 36.10 -49.03
N ARG A 329 1.07 35.74 -47.93
CA ARG A 329 -0.16 36.42 -47.47
C ARG A 329 0.09 37.90 -47.12
N ASN A 330 1.23 38.22 -46.50
CA ASN A 330 1.62 39.60 -46.21
C ASN A 330 1.93 40.39 -47.48
N GLN A 331 2.57 39.78 -48.50
CA GLN A 331 2.78 40.41 -49.80
C GLN A 331 1.47 40.71 -50.51
N ILE A 332 0.51 39.78 -50.49
CA ILE A 332 -0.86 40.02 -50.98
C ILE A 332 -1.48 41.21 -50.25
N LYS A 333 -1.41 41.23 -48.91
CA LYS A 333 -1.96 42.34 -48.09
C LYS A 333 -1.30 43.68 -48.44
N ASN A 334 0.01 43.72 -48.63
CA ASN A 334 0.75 44.93 -49.02
C ASN A 334 0.33 45.43 -50.41
N ILE A 335 0.18 44.53 -51.38
CA ILE A 335 -0.33 44.86 -52.72
C ILE A 335 -1.74 45.46 -52.64
N PHE A 336 -2.62 44.87 -51.83
CA PHE A 336 -3.95 45.41 -51.58
C PHE A 336 -3.88 46.80 -50.93
N SER A 337 -3.04 47.00 -49.91
CA SER A 337 -2.90 48.30 -49.24
C SER A 337 -2.31 49.39 -50.14
N GLU A 338 -1.29 49.07 -50.95
CA GLU A 338 -0.67 49.99 -51.93
C GLU A 338 -1.67 50.38 -53.03
N TYR A 339 -2.48 49.43 -53.49
CA TYR A 339 -3.53 49.72 -54.45
C TYR A 339 -4.65 50.59 -53.84
N MET A 340 -5.06 50.30 -52.60
CA MET A 340 -6.11 51.05 -51.90
C MET A 340 -5.69 52.49 -51.55
N SER A 341 -4.41 52.74 -51.26
CA SER A 341 -3.90 54.09 -51.01
C SER A 341 -3.85 54.96 -52.26
N ARG A 342 -3.58 54.37 -53.45
CA ARG A 342 -3.66 55.06 -54.75
C ARG A 342 -5.09 55.38 -55.19
N MET A 343 -6.11 54.81 -54.52
CA MET A 343 -7.51 54.88 -54.91
C MET A 343 -8.41 55.70 -53.96
N SER A 344 -7.85 56.42 -52.98
CA SER A 344 -8.62 57.08 -51.89
C SER A 344 -9.69 58.07 -52.36
N ASP A 345 -9.57 58.65 -53.56
CA ASP A 345 -10.41 59.75 -54.05
C ASP A 345 -11.19 59.48 -55.37
N ASN A 346 -11.35 58.21 -55.78
CA ASN A 346 -11.94 57.86 -57.09
C ASN A 346 -13.42 57.41 -57.06
N LYS A 347 -14.25 57.98 -57.96
CA LYS A 347 -15.67 57.60 -58.15
C LYS A 347 -15.87 56.14 -58.60
N PHE A 348 -14.88 55.53 -59.24
CA PHE A 348 -14.91 54.14 -59.74
C PHE A 348 -14.30 53.12 -58.76
N ARG A 349 -14.05 53.50 -57.50
CA ARG A 349 -13.45 52.63 -56.47
C ARG A 349 -14.17 51.29 -56.33
N ASN A 350 -15.51 51.29 -56.35
CA ASN A 350 -16.30 50.06 -56.21
C ASN A 350 -16.13 49.11 -57.40
N PHE A 351 -16.06 49.65 -58.62
CA PHE A 351 -15.86 48.88 -59.85
C PHE A 351 -14.46 48.26 -59.92
N LEU A 352 -13.42 49.05 -59.63
CA LEU A 352 -12.03 48.59 -59.64
C LEU A 352 -11.73 47.59 -58.49
N CYS A 353 -12.33 47.78 -57.32
CA CYS A 353 -12.28 46.80 -56.22
C CYS A 353 -12.96 45.49 -56.61
N ARG A 354 -14.07 45.53 -57.37
CA ARG A 354 -14.75 44.32 -57.87
C ARG A 354 -13.86 43.56 -58.84
N ILE A 355 -13.11 44.27 -59.69
CA ILE A 355 -12.10 43.66 -60.55
C ILE A 355 -11.04 42.97 -59.67
N LEU A 356 -10.41 43.66 -58.73
CA LEU A 356 -9.36 43.07 -57.90
C LEU A 356 -9.84 41.88 -57.04
N ARG A 357 -11.09 41.92 -56.55
CA ARG A 357 -11.68 40.90 -55.66
C ARG A 357 -12.23 39.66 -56.36
N LYS A 358 -12.27 39.62 -57.70
CA LYS A 358 -12.75 38.46 -58.44
C LYS A 358 -11.95 37.21 -58.05
N LYS A 359 -12.64 36.16 -57.57
CA LYS A 359 -11.97 34.91 -57.18
C LYS A 359 -11.36 34.23 -58.41
N TYR A 360 -10.17 33.66 -58.23
CA TYR A 360 -9.53 32.84 -59.24
C TYR A 360 -10.43 31.65 -59.60
N LYS A 361 -10.62 31.39 -60.89
CA LYS A 361 -11.42 30.27 -61.39
C LYS A 361 -10.50 29.44 -62.27
N GLU A 362 -10.04 28.32 -61.73
CA GLU A 362 -9.24 27.32 -62.44
C GLU A 362 -10.11 26.73 -63.56
N ALA A 363 -9.60 26.68 -64.79
CA ALA A 363 -10.24 25.91 -65.84
C ALA A 363 -10.00 24.43 -65.50
N LYS A 364 -11.05 23.71 -65.11
CA LYS A 364 -10.97 22.26 -64.95
C LYS A 364 -10.84 21.66 -66.35
N GLU A 365 -9.72 21.02 -66.64
CA GLU A 365 -9.70 20.02 -67.71
C GLU A 365 -10.58 18.85 -67.25
N ASP A 366 -11.55 18.50 -68.10
CA ASP A 366 -12.50 17.42 -67.88
C ASP A 366 -11.75 16.08 -67.92
N ASP A 367 -11.48 15.49 -66.76
CA ASP A 367 -11.24 14.05 -66.65
C ASP A 367 -12.40 13.43 -65.88
N GLU A 368 -13.25 12.73 -66.63
CA GLU A 368 -14.31 11.87 -66.12
C GLU A 368 -13.71 10.80 -65.20
N THR A 369 -14.04 10.83 -63.92
CA THR A 369 -14.44 9.61 -63.20
C THR A 369 -15.15 9.99 -61.90
N THR A 370 -16.41 9.57 -61.87
CA THR A 370 -17.36 9.48 -60.77
C THR A 370 -16.73 9.17 -59.40
N THR A 371 -17.08 9.95 -58.39
CA THR A 371 -17.85 9.46 -57.23
C THR A 371 -18.46 10.64 -56.45
N THR A 372 -19.77 10.58 -56.31
CA THR A 372 -20.60 11.43 -55.47
C THR A 372 -20.37 11.12 -53.99
N THR A 373 -19.98 12.12 -53.20
CA THR A 373 -20.39 12.24 -51.80
C THR A 373 -20.55 13.72 -51.45
N THR A 374 -21.80 14.08 -51.19
CA THR A 374 -22.26 15.30 -50.52
C THR A 374 -21.67 15.41 -49.13
N GLU A 375 -21.14 16.57 -48.74
CA GLU A 375 -21.34 17.10 -47.39
C GLU A 375 -21.55 18.62 -47.42
N THR A 376 -22.67 18.98 -46.82
CA THR A 376 -23.11 20.28 -46.31
C THR A 376 -22.07 20.90 -45.39
N ASP A 377 -21.77 22.19 -45.58
CA ASP A 377 -21.78 23.10 -44.42
C ASP A 377 -22.04 24.54 -44.85
N SER A 378 -23.06 25.09 -44.20
CA SER A 378 -23.71 26.37 -44.44
C SER A 378 -23.47 27.20 -43.19
N ASP A 379 -22.74 28.30 -43.31
CA ASP A 379 -22.79 29.39 -42.35
C ASP A 379 -22.61 30.71 -43.10
N GLU A 380 -23.73 31.21 -43.62
CA GLU A 380 -23.92 32.60 -44.03
C GLU A 380 -24.09 33.43 -42.76
N THR A 381 -23.14 34.32 -42.50
CA THR A 381 -23.29 35.34 -41.46
C THR A 381 -23.78 36.61 -42.11
N ASP A 382 -25.04 36.92 -41.82
CA ASP A 382 -25.68 38.20 -42.14
C ASP A 382 -24.93 39.37 -41.50
N SER A 383 -24.57 40.37 -42.33
CA SER A 383 -24.38 41.73 -41.85
C SER A 383 -24.93 42.75 -42.86
N VAL A 384 -26.03 43.34 -42.43
CA VAL A 384 -26.92 44.37 -42.97
C VAL A 384 -26.27 45.54 -43.75
N ASP A 385 -26.86 45.79 -44.92
CA ASP A 385 -27.25 47.06 -45.58
C ASP A 385 -26.28 48.27 -45.64
N ASN A 386 -26.01 48.73 -46.86
CA ASN A 386 -26.12 50.16 -47.18
C ASN A 386 -26.31 50.41 -48.69
N GLY A 387 -27.50 50.87 -49.07
CA GLY A 387 -27.68 51.91 -50.09
C GLY A 387 -27.81 51.43 -51.55
N GLU A 388 -29.05 51.45 -52.03
CA GLU A 388 -29.40 51.50 -53.45
C GLU A 388 -28.55 52.55 -54.18
N SER A 389 -27.69 52.09 -55.09
CA SER A 389 -27.05 52.92 -56.11
C SER A 389 -27.16 52.15 -57.43
N GLU A 390 -28.14 52.58 -58.22
CA GLU A 390 -28.29 52.38 -59.67
C GLU A 390 -27.20 51.51 -60.32
N PHE A 391 -27.52 50.23 -60.52
CA PHE A 391 -26.66 49.27 -61.20
C PHE A 391 -26.50 49.66 -62.68
N ILE A 392 -25.45 50.42 -63.01
CA ILE A 392 -24.90 50.37 -64.36
C ILE A 392 -24.14 49.03 -64.46
N TYR A 393 -24.71 48.07 -65.19
CA TYR A 393 -24.05 46.82 -65.54
C TYR A 393 -22.94 47.13 -66.56
N LEU A 394 -21.82 47.65 -66.08
CA LEU A 394 -20.61 47.85 -66.87
C LEU A 394 -19.90 46.50 -66.99
N ASP A 395 -19.77 46.03 -68.24
CA ASP A 395 -18.96 44.86 -68.59
C ASP A 395 -17.52 45.06 -68.09
N GLU A 396 -17.01 44.08 -67.33
CA GLU A 396 -15.67 44.10 -66.73
C GLU A 396 -14.56 44.29 -67.78
N ASN A 397 -14.83 43.99 -69.05
CA ASN A 397 -13.88 44.08 -70.17
C ASN A 397 -13.92 45.42 -70.92
N VAL A 398 -14.83 46.34 -70.55
CA VAL A 398 -14.96 47.66 -71.18
C VAL A 398 -14.66 48.75 -70.15
N CYS A 399 -13.61 49.53 -70.40
CA CYS A 399 -13.24 50.67 -69.55
C CYS A 399 -14.40 51.70 -69.54
N PRO A 400 -14.98 52.04 -68.38
CA PRO A 400 -16.05 53.03 -68.29
C PRO A 400 -15.59 54.41 -68.82
N PRO A 401 -16.48 55.20 -69.46
CA PRO A 401 -16.14 56.56 -69.88
C PRO A 401 -15.80 57.43 -68.66
N GLY A 402 -14.57 57.93 -68.58
CA GLY A 402 -14.07 58.77 -67.47
C GLY A 402 -13.23 58.04 -66.41
N CYS A 403 -12.96 56.73 -66.58
CA CYS A 403 -12.00 55.99 -65.76
C CYS A 403 -10.57 56.14 -66.32
N ASP A 404 -9.57 56.33 -65.45
CA ASP A 404 -8.17 56.38 -65.86
C ASP A 404 -7.71 54.99 -66.31
N LYS A 405 -7.32 54.91 -67.59
CA LYS A 405 -6.88 53.68 -68.25
C LYS A 405 -5.65 53.07 -67.58
N THR A 406 -4.82 53.88 -66.91
CA THR A 406 -3.64 53.41 -66.17
C THR A 406 -4.04 52.65 -64.90
N LEU A 407 -5.01 53.16 -64.13
CA LEU A 407 -5.55 52.51 -62.93
C LEU A 407 -6.35 51.24 -63.26
N TYR A 408 -7.05 51.23 -64.40
CA TYR A 408 -7.74 50.06 -64.92
C TYR A 408 -6.74 48.93 -65.25
N ASN A 409 -5.69 49.23 -66.01
CA ASN A 409 -4.65 48.24 -66.33
C ASN A 409 -3.88 47.77 -65.08
N LEU A 410 -3.61 48.68 -64.14
CA LEU A 410 -3.00 48.34 -62.85
C LEU A 410 -3.89 47.37 -62.04
N ALA A 411 -5.22 47.50 -62.11
CA ALA A 411 -6.14 46.58 -61.43
C ALA A 411 -6.03 45.13 -61.94
N PHE A 412 -5.87 44.96 -63.25
CA PHE A 412 -5.66 43.64 -63.87
C PHE A 412 -4.27 43.07 -63.55
N LEU A 413 -3.23 43.90 -63.58
CA LEU A 413 -1.87 43.49 -63.18
C LEU A 413 -1.81 43.06 -61.71
N MET A 414 -2.47 43.79 -60.82
CA MET A 414 -2.54 43.44 -59.39
C MET A 414 -3.37 42.17 -59.14
N ARG A 415 -4.38 41.91 -59.97
CA ARG A 415 -5.13 40.65 -59.96
C ARG A 415 -4.26 39.48 -60.41
N GLU A 416 -3.47 39.64 -61.48
CA GLU A 416 -2.56 38.62 -61.97
C GLU A 416 -1.46 38.27 -60.95
N ASN A 417 -0.83 39.29 -60.35
CA ASN A 417 0.14 39.11 -59.27
C ASN A 417 -0.48 38.41 -58.04
N ARG A 418 -1.72 38.77 -57.67
CA ARG A 418 -2.45 38.08 -56.59
C ARG A 418 -2.68 36.61 -56.93
N TYR A 419 -3.08 36.29 -58.16
CA TYR A 419 -3.29 34.91 -58.57
C TYR A 419 -2.01 34.07 -58.55
N ALA A 420 -0.87 34.66 -58.93
CA ALA A 420 0.44 34.00 -58.82
C ALA A 420 0.76 33.64 -57.35
N TYR A 421 0.64 34.61 -56.43
CA TYR A 421 0.86 34.35 -55.00
C TYR A 421 -0.18 33.38 -54.40
N GLU A 422 -1.44 33.43 -54.84
CA GLU A 422 -2.47 32.47 -54.41
C GLU A 422 -2.20 31.06 -54.92
N HIS A 423 -1.63 30.90 -56.12
CA HIS A 423 -1.20 29.61 -56.64
C HIS A 423 -0.02 29.06 -55.81
N GLU A 424 1.00 29.87 -55.54
CA GLU A 424 2.13 29.48 -54.69
C GLU A 424 1.69 29.10 -53.27
N ILE A 425 0.70 29.82 -52.70
CA ILE A 425 0.10 29.45 -51.42
C ILE A 425 -0.60 28.09 -51.51
N ARG A 426 -1.37 27.81 -52.58
CA ARG A 426 -2.03 26.51 -52.76
C ARG A 426 -1.02 25.37 -52.92
N ASP A 427 0.05 25.57 -53.67
CA ASP A 427 1.12 24.57 -53.81
C ASP A 427 1.83 24.30 -52.48
N ALA A 428 2.16 25.36 -51.73
CA ALA A 428 2.74 25.23 -50.40
C ALA A 428 1.79 24.56 -49.39
N GLN A 429 0.49 24.82 -49.50
CA GLN A 429 -0.55 24.14 -48.70
C GLN A 429 -0.65 22.65 -49.03
N ARG A 430 -0.67 22.27 -50.32
CA ARG A 430 -0.63 20.86 -50.74
C ARG A 430 0.63 20.15 -50.24
N ALA A 431 1.80 20.78 -50.33
CA ALA A 431 3.05 20.23 -49.81
C ALA A 431 3.03 20.06 -48.28
N MET A 432 2.43 21.01 -47.56
CA MET A 432 2.26 20.95 -46.11
C MET A 432 1.31 19.82 -45.68
N GLU A 433 0.22 19.58 -46.41
CA GLU A 433 -0.69 18.45 -46.16
C GLU A 433 0.00 17.10 -46.31
N ILE A 434 0.89 16.95 -47.31
CA ILE A 434 1.70 15.74 -47.50
C ILE A 434 2.64 15.53 -46.31
N LEU A 435 3.37 16.56 -45.89
CA LEU A 435 4.26 16.50 -44.72
C LEU A 435 3.48 16.19 -43.44
N HIS A 436 2.27 16.73 -43.27
CA HIS A 436 1.41 16.42 -42.14
C HIS A 436 0.98 14.95 -42.13
N LYS A 437 0.64 14.37 -43.29
CA LYS A 437 0.36 12.93 -43.43
C LYS A 437 1.58 12.08 -43.08
N GLU A 438 2.78 12.47 -43.52
CA GLU A 438 4.03 11.80 -43.16
C GLU A 438 4.28 11.82 -41.64
N ILE A 439 4.12 12.97 -40.98
CA ILE A 439 4.23 13.10 -39.52
C ILE A 439 3.25 12.16 -38.82
N GLN A 440 1.99 12.10 -39.26
CA GLN A 440 0.99 11.20 -38.67
C GLN A 440 1.37 9.71 -38.81
N ILE A 441 1.95 9.32 -39.95
CA ILE A 441 2.45 7.95 -40.17
C ILE A 441 3.63 7.65 -39.24
N HIS A 442 4.60 8.56 -39.15
CA HIS A 442 5.76 8.40 -38.28
C HIS A 442 5.36 8.38 -36.80
N MET A 443 4.37 9.17 -36.39
CA MET A 443 3.87 9.23 -35.02
C MET A 443 3.13 7.94 -34.62
N LYS A 444 2.36 7.33 -35.54
CA LYS A 444 1.78 5.99 -35.30
C LYS A 444 2.87 4.93 -35.13
N LYS A 445 3.91 4.95 -35.96
CA LYS A 445 5.06 4.03 -35.85
C LYS A 445 5.83 4.24 -34.54
N LEU A 446 6.04 5.49 -34.12
CA LEU A 446 6.69 5.82 -32.85
C LEU A 446 5.96 5.21 -31.67
N LYS A 447 4.63 5.34 -31.58
CA LYS A 447 3.82 4.75 -30.49
C LYS A 447 3.99 3.23 -30.37
N VAL A 448 4.09 2.53 -31.50
CA VAL A 448 4.31 1.08 -31.51
C VAL A 448 5.70 0.75 -30.96
N VAL A 449 6.75 1.45 -31.42
CA VAL A 449 8.12 1.23 -30.95
C VAL A 449 8.27 1.60 -29.47
N GLU A 450 7.69 2.72 -29.02
CA GLU A 450 7.69 3.14 -27.61
C GLU A 450 6.97 2.12 -26.71
N SER A 451 5.85 1.54 -27.18
CA SER A 451 5.17 0.46 -26.44
C SER A 451 6.04 -0.80 -26.34
N SER A 452 6.85 -1.11 -27.36
CA SER A 452 7.80 -2.22 -27.33
C SER A 452 9.01 -1.91 -26.44
N LEU A 453 9.51 -0.67 -26.44
CA LEU A 453 10.59 -0.23 -25.56
C LEU A 453 10.16 -0.35 -24.10
N LYS A 454 8.96 0.14 -23.77
CA LYS A 454 8.41 0.04 -22.41
C LYS A 454 8.31 -1.41 -21.93
N LYS A 455 7.86 -2.33 -22.79
CA LYS A 455 7.86 -3.77 -22.46
C LYS A 455 9.27 -4.29 -22.17
N ASN A 456 10.25 -3.95 -23.00
CA ASN A 456 11.64 -4.38 -22.80
C ASN A 456 12.24 -3.77 -21.51
N GLU A 457 11.91 -2.51 -21.20
CA GLU A 457 12.32 -1.86 -19.95
C GLU A 457 11.67 -2.51 -18.73
N ASP A 458 10.39 -2.86 -18.83
CA ASP A 458 9.66 -3.58 -17.78
C ASP A 458 10.22 -4.99 -17.59
N ASP A 459 10.60 -5.70 -18.66
CA ASP A 459 11.27 -7.00 -18.61
C ASP A 459 12.66 -6.89 -17.96
N LEU A 460 13.44 -5.85 -18.30
CA LEU A 460 14.72 -5.57 -17.66
C LEU A 460 14.55 -5.23 -16.17
N LYS A 461 13.57 -4.39 -15.81
CA LYS A 461 13.24 -4.08 -14.41
C LYS A 461 12.78 -5.32 -13.65
N MET A 462 11.95 -6.16 -14.26
CA MET A 462 11.51 -7.44 -13.69
C MET A 462 12.70 -8.37 -13.43
N PHE A 463 13.68 -8.36 -14.34
CA PHE A 463 14.93 -9.11 -14.20
C PHE A 463 15.84 -8.55 -13.09
N MET A 464 16.02 -7.22 -13.04
CA MET A 464 16.88 -6.51 -12.08
C MET A 464 16.31 -6.44 -10.66
N VAL A 465 15.03 -6.08 -10.51
CA VAL A 465 14.45 -5.65 -9.23
C VAL A 465 13.85 -6.81 -8.42
N LEU A 466 13.05 -7.71 -9.01
CA LEU A 466 12.05 -8.41 -8.18
C LEU A 466 12.13 -9.94 -8.05
N HIS A 467 12.69 -10.73 -8.98
CA HIS A 467 12.50 -12.20 -8.85
C HIS A 467 13.51 -13.14 -9.50
N THR A 468 14.33 -12.69 -10.46
CA THR A 468 15.20 -13.59 -11.23
C THR A 468 16.67 -13.45 -10.86
N LYS A 469 17.21 -12.23 -10.75
CA LYS A 469 18.64 -12.02 -10.45
C LYS A 469 19.04 -12.25 -9.00
N CYS A 470 18.20 -11.96 -8.00
CA CYS A 470 18.55 -12.29 -6.61
C CYS A 470 18.10 -13.70 -6.23
N LEU A 471 16.82 -14.01 -6.37
CA LEU A 471 16.28 -15.29 -5.88
C LEU A 471 16.77 -16.50 -6.70
N LYS A 472 16.71 -16.46 -8.04
CA LYS A 472 17.14 -17.62 -8.85
C LYS A 472 18.65 -17.77 -8.87
N LYS A 473 19.40 -16.66 -8.95
CA LYS A 473 20.86 -16.68 -8.81
C LYS A 473 21.27 -17.22 -7.44
N GLN A 474 20.68 -16.72 -6.35
CA GLN A 474 20.98 -17.21 -5.01
C GLN A 474 20.59 -18.68 -4.85
N ARG A 475 19.46 -19.13 -5.41
CA ARG A 475 19.12 -20.56 -5.44
C ARG A 475 20.18 -21.38 -6.16
N LYS A 476 20.53 -21.01 -7.40
CA LYS A 476 21.58 -21.72 -8.16
C LYS A 476 22.94 -21.71 -7.47
N LEU A 477 23.31 -20.60 -6.81
CA LEU A 477 24.54 -20.53 -6.01
C LEU A 477 24.45 -21.37 -4.74
N ASN A 478 23.28 -21.46 -4.11
CA ASN A 478 23.07 -22.33 -2.95
C ASN A 478 23.07 -23.81 -3.32
N ASP A 479 22.77 -24.16 -4.57
CA ASP A 479 22.86 -25.53 -5.11
C ASP A 479 24.30 -25.95 -5.44
N VAL A 480 25.30 -25.05 -5.30
CA VAL A 480 26.71 -25.38 -5.51
C VAL A 480 27.25 -26.16 -4.30
N ASP A 481 27.77 -27.35 -4.55
CA ASP A 481 28.41 -28.17 -3.53
C ASP A 481 29.73 -27.53 -3.08
N VAL A 482 29.82 -27.19 -1.80
CA VAL A 482 31.03 -26.63 -1.18
C VAL A 482 31.65 -27.67 -0.28
N THR A 483 32.93 -27.95 -0.49
CA THR A 483 33.67 -28.81 0.44
C THR A 483 34.23 -28.00 1.59
N VAL A 484 33.95 -28.46 2.81
CA VAL A 484 34.45 -27.85 4.04
C VAL A 484 35.31 -28.86 4.77
N LEU A 485 36.58 -28.53 5.01
CA LEU A 485 37.46 -29.30 5.87
C LEU A 485 37.17 -28.97 7.33
N MET A 486 36.81 -30.00 8.09
CA MET A 486 36.61 -29.91 9.53
C MET A 486 37.48 -30.93 10.24
N LYS A 487 38.12 -30.51 11.32
CA LYS A 487 38.78 -31.45 12.23
C LYS A 487 37.70 -32.13 13.07
N LEU A 488 37.88 -33.42 13.39
CA LEU A 488 36.91 -34.20 14.17
C LEU A 488 36.54 -33.54 15.51
N HIS A 489 37.48 -32.86 16.18
CA HIS A 489 37.21 -32.16 17.44
C HIS A 489 36.35 -30.89 17.30
N GLN A 490 36.13 -30.41 16.07
CA GLN A 490 35.27 -29.25 15.80
C GLN A 490 33.80 -29.65 15.62
N LEU A 491 33.51 -30.96 15.53
CA LEU A 491 32.17 -31.48 15.37
C LEU A 491 31.57 -31.79 16.75
N GLN A 492 30.38 -31.24 16.99
CA GLN A 492 29.56 -31.58 18.15
C GLN A 492 28.20 -32.05 17.63
N TYR A 493 27.81 -33.27 18.00
CA TYR A 493 26.52 -33.83 17.67
C TYR A 493 25.51 -33.53 18.79
N PHE A 494 24.28 -33.15 18.43
CA PHE A 494 23.28 -32.66 19.39
C PHE A 494 22.55 -33.78 20.14
N GLU A 495 22.51 -35.00 19.62
CA GLU A 495 22.03 -36.17 20.37
C GLU A 495 23.20 -36.84 21.09
N GLU A 496 22.96 -37.37 22.29
CA GLU A 496 24.00 -38.00 23.15
C GLU A 496 24.56 -39.32 22.60
N SER A 497 24.14 -39.71 21.40
CA SER A 497 24.61 -40.92 20.72
C SER A 497 25.78 -40.55 19.81
N GLN A 498 26.86 -41.32 19.87
CA GLN A 498 28.11 -41.17 19.10
C GLN A 498 27.93 -40.54 17.70
N ILE A 499 28.88 -39.69 17.30
CA ILE A 499 28.93 -39.08 15.95
C ILE A 499 28.68 -40.18 14.91
N PRO A 500 27.58 -40.12 14.13
CA PRO A 500 27.26 -41.16 13.15
C PRO A 500 28.44 -41.37 12.19
N PHE A 501 28.79 -42.61 11.90
CA PHE A 501 29.84 -42.96 10.92
C PHE A 501 29.54 -42.41 9.50
N LYS A 502 28.31 -41.96 9.24
CA LYS A 502 27.89 -41.33 7.98
C LYS A 502 27.30 -39.95 8.27
N VAL A 503 28.03 -38.91 7.92
CA VAL A 503 27.65 -37.49 8.09
C VAL A 503 26.70 -37.02 6.97
N HIS A 504 26.23 -37.93 6.12
CA HIS A 504 25.60 -37.60 4.84
C HIS A 504 24.22 -36.94 4.99
N ASP A 505 23.54 -37.19 6.11
CA ASP A 505 22.21 -36.63 6.42
C ASP A 505 22.24 -35.63 7.58
N CYS A 506 23.41 -35.07 7.90
CA CYS A 506 23.57 -34.13 9.02
C CYS A 506 23.57 -32.67 8.55
N VAL A 507 22.78 -31.82 9.21
CA VAL A 507 22.81 -30.37 8.98
C VAL A 507 23.84 -29.72 9.90
N VAL A 508 24.85 -29.08 9.33
CA VAL A 508 25.94 -28.43 10.10
C VAL A 508 25.63 -26.95 10.31
N PHE A 509 25.62 -26.51 11.57
CA PHE A 509 25.41 -25.11 11.93
C PHE A 509 26.61 -24.55 12.69
N ASP A 510 27.02 -23.32 12.34
CA ASP A 510 27.94 -22.55 13.17
C ASP A 510 27.26 -22.22 14.51
N LYS A 511 27.92 -22.56 15.62
CA LYS A 511 27.48 -22.27 16.98
C LYS A 511 27.05 -20.81 17.16
N LYS A 512 27.80 -19.84 16.60
CA LYS A 512 27.46 -18.42 16.70
C LYS A 512 26.17 -18.07 15.97
N LYS A 513 25.97 -18.64 14.78
CA LYS A 513 24.75 -18.43 13.99
C LYS A 513 23.55 -19.09 14.66
N LEU A 514 23.73 -20.28 15.23
CA LEU A 514 22.69 -20.99 15.96
C LEU A 514 22.23 -20.21 17.20
N SER A 515 23.17 -19.67 17.99
CA SER A 515 22.80 -18.80 19.13
C SER A 515 22.02 -17.56 18.71
N LYS A 516 22.40 -16.94 17.58
CA LYS A 516 21.64 -15.82 17.00
C LYS A 516 20.25 -16.24 16.53
N LEU A 517 20.12 -17.42 15.94
CA LEU A 517 18.83 -17.94 15.49
C LEU A 517 17.89 -18.18 16.67
N TYR A 518 18.38 -18.78 17.76
CA TYR A 518 17.59 -18.95 18.99
C TYR A 518 17.18 -17.60 19.59
N ALA A 519 18.08 -16.61 19.63
CA ALA A 519 17.72 -15.26 20.05
C ALA A 519 16.63 -14.65 19.16
N ARG A 520 16.74 -14.80 17.83
CA ARG A 520 15.73 -14.29 16.89
C ARG A 520 14.39 -15.00 17.01
N ILE A 521 14.37 -16.30 17.29
CA ILE A 521 13.14 -17.05 17.56
C ILE A 521 12.42 -16.47 18.78
N GLN A 522 13.17 -16.10 19.82
CA GLN A 522 12.62 -15.44 21.00
C GLN A 522 12.04 -14.06 20.66
N GLU A 523 12.79 -13.22 19.92
CA GLU A 523 12.29 -11.91 19.45
C GLU A 523 11.01 -12.05 18.62
N LEU A 524 10.97 -12.99 17.68
CA LEU A 524 9.78 -13.24 16.85
C LEU A 524 8.57 -13.71 17.68
N HIS A 525 8.81 -14.46 18.75
CA HIS A 525 7.76 -14.87 19.67
C HIS A 525 7.18 -13.65 20.41
N GLU A 526 8.03 -12.74 20.88
CA GLU A 526 7.63 -11.47 21.50
C GLU A 526 6.86 -10.58 20.53
N GLU A 527 7.36 -10.41 19.29
CA GLU A 527 6.69 -9.67 18.21
C GLU A 527 5.29 -10.27 17.91
N THR A 528 5.18 -11.60 17.87
CA THR A 528 3.89 -12.29 17.65
C THR A 528 2.91 -12.02 18.78
N LEU A 529 3.38 -12.03 20.03
CA LEU A 529 2.56 -11.75 21.21
C LEU A 529 2.05 -10.30 21.21
N GLU A 530 2.92 -9.34 20.88
CA GLU A 530 2.53 -7.94 20.72
C GLU A 530 1.48 -7.74 19.62
N LEU A 531 1.66 -8.38 18.47
CA LEU A 531 0.70 -8.32 17.37
C LEU A 531 -0.66 -8.90 17.77
N GLN A 532 -0.70 -9.99 18.53
CA GLN A 532 -1.95 -10.55 19.06
C GLN A 532 -2.66 -9.58 20.01
N VAL A 533 -1.92 -8.91 20.90
CA VAL A 533 -2.49 -7.89 21.80
C VAL A 533 -3.03 -6.71 21.01
N LYS A 534 -2.27 -6.20 20.02
CA LYS A 534 -2.71 -5.11 19.12
C LYS A 534 -3.98 -5.52 18.36
N HIS A 535 -4.02 -6.72 17.81
CA HIS A 535 -5.19 -7.23 17.10
C HIS A 535 -6.42 -7.34 18.02
N LYS A 536 -6.24 -7.82 19.25
CA LYS A 536 -7.32 -7.85 20.25
C LYS A 536 -7.83 -6.44 20.61
N TYR A 537 -6.93 -5.47 20.74
CA TYR A 537 -7.28 -4.08 21.03
C TYR A 537 -8.06 -3.44 19.87
N VAL A 538 -7.60 -3.62 18.62
CA VAL A 538 -8.29 -3.12 17.42
C VAL A 538 -9.68 -3.73 17.28
N LYS A 539 -9.82 -5.04 17.53
CA LYS A 539 -11.13 -5.71 17.52
C LYS A 539 -12.07 -5.14 18.59
N LEU A 540 -11.56 -4.86 19.79
CA LEU A 540 -12.35 -4.29 20.87
C LEU A 540 -12.78 -2.84 20.58
N THR A 541 -11.89 -2.01 20.01
CA THR A 541 -12.23 -0.63 19.65
C THR A 541 -13.24 -0.57 18.51
N GLN A 542 -13.14 -1.47 17.51
CA GLN A 542 -14.17 -1.62 16.47
C GLN A 542 -15.52 -2.00 17.07
N HIS A 543 -15.58 -3.00 17.95
CA HIS A 543 -16.83 -3.38 18.63
C HIS A 543 -17.44 -2.23 19.45
N LEU A 544 -16.62 -1.48 20.19
CA LEU A 544 -17.08 -0.31 20.95
C LEU A 544 -17.65 0.78 20.02
N TYR A 545 -17.02 1.01 18.87
CA TYR A 545 -17.48 2.00 17.89
C TYR A 545 -18.83 1.60 17.26
N ILE A 546 -18.98 0.32 16.89
CA ILE A 546 -20.25 -0.21 16.37
C ILE A 546 -21.36 -0.09 17.42
N LEU A 547 -21.07 -0.45 18.68
CA LEU A 547 -22.02 -0.32 19.78
C LEU A 547 -22.43 1.14 20.02
N TYR A 548 -21.49 2.08 19.92
CA TYR A 548 -21.76 3.51 20.04
C TYR A 548 -22.71 4.01 18.95
N ILE A 549 -22.48 3.62 17.68
CA ILE A 549 -23.39 3.95 16.58
C ILE A 549 -24.78 3.38 16.84
N PHE A 550 -24.87 2.10 17.22
CA PHE A 550 -26.14 1.44 17.48
C PHE A 550 -26.93 2.09 18.63
N ILE A 551 -26.27 2.46 19.72
CA ILE A 551 -26.91 3.20 20.83
C ILE A 551 -27.39 4.58 20.37
N THR A 552 -26.66 5.24 19.48
CA THR A 552 -27.04 6.56 18.96
C THR A 552 -28.27 6.45 18.08
N ASP A 553 -28.32 5.49 17.17
CA ASP A 553 -29.47 5.20 16.30
C ASP A 553 -30.72 4.85 17.13
N ILE A 554 -30.56 4.01 18.15
CA ILE A 554 -31.65 3.70 19.10
C ILE A 554 -32.16 4.96 19.80
N LYS A 555 -31.27 5.87 20.25
CA LYS A 555 -31.68 7.11 20.91
C LYS A 555 -32.45 8.04 19.97
N GLU A 556 -32.05 8.12 18.70
CA GLU A 556 -32.74 8.90 17.68
C GLU A 556 -34.14 8.32 17.42
N ASN A 557 -34.24 7.00 17.22
CA ASN A 557 -35.53 6.31 17.06
C ASN A 557 -36.46 6.51 18.26
N TYR A 558 -35.96 6.38 19.50
CA TYR A 558 -36.75 6.68 20.70
C TYR A 558 -37.20 8.14 20.76
N ALA A 559 -36.36 9.09 20.33
CA ALA A 559 -36.74 10.50 20.31
C ALA A 559 -37.86 10.77 19.30
N GLU A 560 -37.80 10.16 18.12
CA GLU A 560 -38.87 10.23 17.11
C GLU A 560 -40.18 9.63 17.62
N GLU A 561 -40.13 8.44 18.22
CA GLU A 561 -41.30 7.81 18.84
C GLU A 561 -41.89 8.68 19.96
N LEU A 562 -41.05 9.31 20.78
CA LEU A 562 -41.48 10.21 21.84
C LEU A 562 -42.21 11.44 21.27
N VAL A 563 -41.76 11.99 20.14
CA VAL A 563 -42.43 13.10 19.44
C VAL A 563 -43.81 12.66 18.93
N ILE A 564 -43.90 11.48 18.32
CA ILE A 564 -45.17 10.90 17.84
C ILE A 564 -46.13 10.69 19.01
N PHE A 565 -45.64 10.08 20.10
CA PHE A 565 -46.43 9.80 21.30
C PHE A 565 -46.94 11.09 21.97
N ASN A 566 -46.09 12.12 22.09
CA ASN A 566 -46.48 13.42 22.63
C ASN A 566 -47.53 14.12 21.77
N LYS A 567 -47.43 14.01 20.43
CA LYS A 567 -48.46 14.51 19.52
C LYS A 567 -49.80 13.80 19.75
N LEU A 568 -49.77 12.46 19.88
CA LEU A 568 -50.95 11.65 20.14
C LEU A 568 -51.61 12.02 21.48
N ILE A 569 -50.82 12.14 22.57
CA ILE A 569 -51.33 12.59 23.87
C ILE A 569 -52.02 13.94 23.74
N ARG A 570 -51.39 14.92 23.09
CA ARG A 570 -51.97 16.26 22.91
C ARG A 570 -53.32 16.19 22.21
N GLU A 571 -53.43 15.40 21.14
CA GLU A 571 -54.71 15.19 20.44
C GLU A 571 -55.78 14.55 21.32
N HIS A 572 -55.43 13.54 22.12
CA HIS A 572 -56.36 12.90 23.04
C HIS A 572 -56.77 13.81 24.21
N THR A 573 -55.86 14.60 24.77
CA THR A 573 -56.17 15.57 25.82
C THR A 573 -57.09 16.67 25.29
N GLN A 574 -56.87 17.15 24.07
CA GLN A 574 -57.79 18.09 23.41
C GLN A 574 -59.19 17.48 23.25
N LYS A 575 -59.29 16.25 22.75
CA LYS A 575 -60.57 15.52 22.64
C LYS A 575 -61.27 15.35 23.99
N LEU A 576 -60.51 15.01 25.04
CA LEU A 576 -61.06 14.85 26.40
C LEU A 576 -61.57 16.17 26.94
N SER A 577 -60.83 17.27 26.78
CA SER A 577 -61.26 18.60 27.24
C SER A 577 -62.57 19.04 26.57
N PHE A 578 -62.74 18.74 25.28
CA PHE A 578 -63.96 18.99 24.54
C PHE A 578 -65.12 18.15 25.09
N LEU A 579 -64.86 16.87 25.41
CA LEU A 579 -65.86 15.97 25.99
C LEU A 579 -66.28 16.41 27.40
N THR A 580 -65.35 16.90 28.22
CA THR A 580 -65.65 17.46 29.54
C THR A 580 -66.56 18.68 29.45
N LEU A 581 -66.29 19.61 28.53
CA LEU A 581 -67.16 20.78 28.29
C LEU A 581 -68.57 20.35 27.91
N LEU A 582 -68.72 19.38 27.00
CA LEU A 582 -70.03 18.85 26.60
C LEU A 582 -70.79 18.20 27.77
N VAL A 583 -70.09 17.49 28.66
CA VAL A 583 -70.69 16.90 29.88
C VAL A 583 -71.12 17.97 30.87
N GLU A 584 -70.31 19.01 31.06
CA GLU A 584 -70.62 20.10 31.98
C GLU A 584 -71.87 20.86 31.53
N GLU A 585 -71.97 21.21 30.25
CA GLU A 585 -73.16 21.85 29.65
C GLU A 585 -74.40 20.96 29.80
N ARG A 586 -74.26 19.64 29.55
CA ARG A 586 -75.35 18.69 29.79
C ARG A 586 -75.79 18.67 31.26
N SER A 587 -74.85 18.74 32.21
CA SER A 587 -75.15 18.76 33.64
C SER A 587 -75.84 20.06 34.09
N LYS A 588 -75.46 21.20 33.49
CA LYS A 588 -76.10 22.51 33.73
C LYS A 588 -77.56 22.48 33.28
N LEU A 589 -77.81 21.97 32.07
CA LEU A 589 -79.17 21.77 31.56
C LEU A 589 -80.01 20.86 32.47
N GLN A 590 -79.40 19.80 33.02
CA GLN A 590 -80.09 18.85 33.89
C GLN A 590 -80.38 19.40 35.30
N LYS A 591 -79.52 20.30 35.83
CA LYS A 591 -79.73 20.97 37.12
C LYS A 591 -80.82 22.03 37.04
N LEU A 592 -80.87 22.80 35.94
CA LEU A 592 -81.96 23.76 35.68
C LEU A 592 -83.33 23.07 35.62
N SER A 593 -83.35 21.81 35.19
CA SER A 593 -84.57 20.99 35.17
C SER A 593 -85.02 20.47 36.55
N LYS A 594 -84.20 20.51 37.61
CA LYS A 594 -84.42 19.76 38.87
C LYS A 594 -84.58 20.58 40.16
N GLN A 595 -84.53 21.91 40.14
CA GLN A 595 -84.84 22.70 41.34
C GLN A 595 -86.35 22.64 41.68
N ARG A 596 -86.65 22.01 42.83
CA ARG A 596 -87.96 21.79 43.48
C ARG A 596 -87.91 22.43 44.89
N ILE A 597 -88.99 23.10 45.29
CA ILE A 597 -89.14 24.02 46.43
C ILE A 597 -89.19 23.26 47.79
N MET A 598 -88.51 23.78 48.84
CA MET A 598 -88.47 23.24 50.22
C MET A 598 -89.67 23.69 51.09
N SER A 599 -90.03 22.94 52.14
CA SER A 599 -91.22 23.15 53.00
C SER A 599 -90.98 23.95 54.28
N ASP A 600 -92.05 24.54 54.82
CA ASP A 600 -92.05 25.62 55.83
C ASP A 600 -91.49 25.28 57.23
N GLU A 601 -91.49 24.02 57.66
CA GLU A 601 -90.97 23.64 59.00
C GLU A 601 -89.44 23.73 59.11
N GLU A 602 -88.72 23.49 58.01
CA GLU A 602 -87.25 23.62 57.98
C GLU A 602 -86.81 25.09 57.98
N MET A 603 -87.68 25.99 57.51
CA MET A 603 -87.44 27.42 57.44
C MET A 603 -87.45 28.07 58.84
N LEU A 604 -88.34 27.63 59.72
CA LEU A 604 -88.46 28.17 61.10
C LEU A 604 -87.24 27.80 61.98
N GLN A 605 -86.71 26.58 61.84
CA GLN A 605 -85.49 26.18 62.56
C GLN A 605 -84.25 26.95 62.09
N LEU A 606 -84.23 27.35 60.82
CA LEU A 606 -83.15 28.14 60.26
C LEU A 606 -83.17 29.58 60.80
N GLU A 607 -84.34 30.16 61.00
CA GLU A 607 -84.48 31.52 61.56
C GLU A 607 -84.02 31.63 63.02
N GLU A 608 -84.34 30.66 63.89
CA GLU A 608 -83.85 30.69 65.27
C GLU A 608 -82.32 30.61 65.35
N LYS A 609 -81.71 29.85 64.45
CA LYS A 609 -80.25 29.72 64.36
C LYS A 609 -79.60 31.04 63.95
N TYR A 610 -80.14 31.72 62.95
CA TYR A 610 -79.62 33.04 62.55
C TYR A 610 -79.76 34.09 63.65
N LYS A 611 -80.84 34.03 64.42
CA LYS A 611 -81.05 34.96 65.53
C LYS A 611 -80.00 34.77 66.64
N SER A 612 -79.62 33.53 66.95
CA SER A 612 -78.52 33.22 67.87
C SER A 612 -77.17 33.77 67.38
N ASP A 613 -76.91 33.72 66.09
CA ASP A 613 -75.61 34.11 65.54
C ASP A 613 -75.45 35.64 65.46
N ILE A 614 -76.54 36.39 65.29
CA ILE A 614 -76.53 37.86 65.33
C ILE A 614 -76.11 38.38 66.72
N ILE A 615 -76.64 37.81 67.80
CA ILE A 615 -76.29 38.24 69.17
C ILE A 615 -74.79 38.02 69.46
N LYS A 616 -74.20 36.94 68.94
CA LYS A 616 -72.77 36.67 69.07
C LYS A 616 -71.93 37.72 68.32
N LEU A 617 -72.37 38.14 67.15
CA LEU A 617 -71.65 39.15 66.35
C LEU A 617 -71.67 40.53 67.01
N GLU A 618 -72.76 40.92 67.67
CA GLU A 618 -72.86 42.19 68.39
C GLU A 618 -71.89 42.26 69.59
N SER A 619 -71.78 41.17 70.36
CA SER A 619 -70.80 41.05 71.46
C SER A 619 -69.34 41.21 71.00
N ILE A 620 -69.00 40.66 69.82
CA ILE A 620 -67.66 40.75 69.25
C ILE A 620 -67.36 42.19 68.84
N LEU A 621 -68.33 42.89 68.22
CA LEU A 621 -68.17 44.26 67.77
C LEU A 621 -67.91 45.22 68.94
N GLU A 622 -68.65 45.08 70.05
CA GLU A 622 -68.51 45.94 71.23
C GLU A 622 -67.12 45.82 71.88
N ASN A 623 -66.60 44.59 71.95
CA ASN A 623 -65.24 44.32 72.44
C ASN A 623 -64.15 44.93 71.54
N GLN A 624 -64.30 44.86 70.22
CA GLN A 624 -63.36 45.47 69.29
C GLN A 624 -63.32 47.00 69.42
N MET A 625 -64.47 47.65 69.66
CA MET A 625 -64.52 49.10 69.87
C MET A 625 -63.77 49.53 71.14
N ARG A 626 -63.87 48.79 72.24
CA ARG A 626 -63.12 49.09 73.48
C ARG A 626 -61.61 48.99 73.27
N GLN A 627 -61.13 47.95 72.61
CA GLN A 627 -59.70 47.79 72.33
C GLN A 627 -59.16 48.93 71.45
N LYS A 628 -59.93 49.36 70.44
CA LYS A 628 -59.54 50.49 69.58
C LYS A 628 -59.41 51.81 70.35
N TYR A 629 -60.25 52.04 71.37
CA TYR A 629 -60.15 53.24 72.21
C TYR A 629 -58.90 53.24 73.10
N LEU A 630 -58.56 52.09 73.70
CA LEU A 630 -57.35 51.91 74.52
C LEU A 630 -56.06 52.17 73.72
N PHE A 631 -55.90 51.54 72.55
CA PHE A 631 -54.72 51.77 71.70
C PHE A 631 -54.58 53.23 71.25
N ARG A 632 -55.70 53.95 71.08
CA ARG A 632 -55.67 55.37 70.69
C ARG A 632 -55.13 56.28 71.80
N ASN A 633 -55.34 55.93 73.07
CA ASN A 633 -54.80 56.68 74.21
C ASN A 633 -53.30 56.38 74.43
N ASP A 634 -52.87 55.12 74.29
CA ASP A 634 -51.47 54.74 74.47
C ASP A 634 -50.54 55.39 73.43
N ILE A 635 -50.99 55.47 72.15
CA ILE A 635 -50.23 56.13 71.07
C ILE A 635 -50.03 57.63 71.32
N LYS A 636 -51.00 58.32 71.97
CA LYS A 636 -50.88 59.76 72.29
C LYS A 636 -49.83 60.02 73.39
N ASN A 637 -49.75 59.13 74.38
CA ASN A 637 -48.86 59.29 75.54
C ASN A 637 -47.38 59.00 75.24
N LEU A 638 -47.09 58.17 74.23
CA LEU A 638 -45.72 57.81 73.84
C LEU A 638 -44.96 58.89 73.03
N ARG A 639 -45.64 59.88 72.43
CA ARG A 639 -45.00 60.87 71.54
C ARG A 639 -44.29 62.05 72.24
N LEU A 640 -44.46 62.24 73.55
CA LEU A 640 -43.99 63.44 74.26
C LEU A 640 -42.62 63.32 74.95
N LYS A 641 -41.97 62.16 74.99
CA LYS A 641 -40.74 61.95 75.77
C LYS A 641 -39.68 61.18 74.98
N THR A 642 -38.81 61.88 74.24
CA THR A 642 -37.32 61.79 74.30
C THR A 642 -36.65 62.38 73.05
N LYS A 643 -35.67 63.26 73.27
CA LYS A 643 -34.76 63.88 72.28
C LYS A 643 -33.31 63.69 72.78
N SER A 644 -32.45 63.26 71.86
CA SER A 644 -30.96 63.30 71.75
C SER A 644 -30.03 62.68 72.81
N GLN A 645 -29.24 61.68 72.36
CA GLN A 645 -27.76 61.65 72.46
C GLN A 645 -27.19 60.70 71.38
N HIS A 646 -26.27 61.18 70.54
CA HIS A 646 -25.30 60.41 69.72
C HIS A 646 -23.96 60.32 70.50
N PRO A 647 -23.01 59.38 70.25
CA PRO A 647 -22.79 58.55 69.05
C PRO A 647 -22.60 57.04 69.33
N ALA A 648 -23.00 56.16 68.40
CA ALA A 648 -22.48 54.79 68.29
C ALA A 648 -22.88 54.18 66.93
N GLN A 649 -21.88 53.91 66.09
CA GLN A 649 -21.99 53.01 64.94
C GLN A 649 -21.48 51.63 65.38
N PHE A 650 -22.39 50.66 65.46
CA PHE A 650 -22.24 49.23 65.77
C PHE A 650 -23.69 48.72 65.87
N LYS A 651 -24.14 47.52 65.47
CA LYS A 651 -23.56 46.19 65.25
C LYS A 651 -24.57 45.44 64.35
N GLU A 652 -24.13 44.92 63.22
CA GLU A 652 -24.75 43.71 62.65
C GLU A 652 -23.98 42.51 63.21
N ILE A 653 -24.63 41.75 64.09
CA ILE A 653 -24.09 40.50 64.62
C ILE A 653 -24.98 39.35 64.15
N ILE A 654 -24.40 38.62 63.21
CA ILE A 654 -24.41 37.17 63.00
C ILE A 654 -24.90 36.36 64.20
N SER A 655 -25.83 35.44 63.98
CA SER A 655 -25.70 34.07 64.48
C SER A 655 -26.60 33.14 63.69
N SER A 656 -25.94 32.15 63.09
CA SER A 656 -26.44 30.86 62.60
C SER A 656 -27.71 30.35 63.28
N ASP A 657 -28.69 29.89 62.51
CA ASP A 657 -28.91 28.45 62.37
C ASP A 657 -29.79 28.13 61.16
N LYS A 658 -29.63 26.90 60.69
CA LYS A 658 -30.21 26.26 59.51
C LYS A 658 -31.73 26.43 59.43
N GLY A 659 -32.24 26.82 58.26
CA GLY A 659 -33.67 26.70 57.99
C GLY A 659 -34.17 27.52 56.82
N ARG A 660 -34.40 26.82 55.69
CA ARG A 660 -35.43 27.10 54.66
C ARG A 660 -35.86 28.56 54.50
N LYS A 661 -35.32 29.26 53.49
CA LYS A 661 -36.04 30.37 52.83
C LYS A 661 -36.81 29.83 51.65
N ILE A 662 -38.05 29.47 51.94
CA ILE A 662 -39.17 29.69 51.03
C ILE A 662 -39.40 31.20 51.05
N CYS A 663 -39.22 31.87 49.91
CA CYS A 663 -39.71 33.23 49.69
C CYS A 663 -40.65 33.19 48.48
N TYR A 664 -41.89 33.56 48.75
CA TYR A 664 -42.97 33.77 47.81
C TYR A 664 -42.77 35.09 47.02
N PHE A 665 -43.28 35.10 45.79
CA PHE A 665 -43.62 36.25 44.94
C PHE A 665 -42.48 37.10 44.33
N ILE A 666 -42.41 37.13 42.99
CA ILE A 666 -43.03 38.18 42.15
C ILE A 666 -43.02 37.69 40.69
N MET A 667 -44.22 37.52 40.11
CA MET A 667 -44.42 37.44 38.67
C MET A 667 -44.08 38.78 38.04
N PHE A 668 -43.03 38.82 37.21
CA PHE A 668 -42.97 39.76 36.09
C PHE A 668 -43.27 38.98 34.82
N SER A 669 -44.53 39.03 34.42
CA SER A 669 -44.95 38.77 33.05
C SER A 669 -44.58 40.01 32.23
N VAL A 670 -43.61 39.87 31.32
CA VAL A 670 -43.42 40.81 30.22
C VAL A 670 -43.73 40.08 28.92
N ILE A 671 -44.77 40.58 28.29
CA ILE A 671 -45.28 40.28 26.96
C ILE A 671 -44.32 40.87 25.92
N SER A 672 -43.94 40.05 24.92
CA SER A 672 -43.91 40.34 23.47
C SER A 672 -42.84 39.48 22.78
N HIS A 673 -43.19 38.53 21.90
CA HIS A 673 -43.49 38.75 20.47
C HIS A 673 -42.36 39.50 19.74
N PHE A 674 -41.46 38.78 19.04
CA PHE A 674 -41.38 38.72 17.56
C PHE A 674 -40.06 38.02 17.12
N CYS A 675 -40.21 37.05 16.23
CA CYS A 675 -39.48 36.87 14.96
C CYS A 675 -37.94 37.04 14.90
N VAL A 676 -37.25 36.06 14.31
CA VAL A 676 -36.41 36.23 13.08
C VAL A 676 -35.79 34.87 12.70
N PHE A 677 -36.08 34.47 11.46
CA PHE A 677 -35.32 33.66 10.50
C PHE A 677 -34.31 32.59 10.97
N LYS A 678 -34.52 31.37 10.46
CA LYS A 678 -33.55 30.73 9.56
C LYS A 678 -34.28 30.19 8.34
#